data_AF-A0A3G8WGL2-F1
#
_entry.id   AF-A0A3G8WGL2-F1
#
_cell.length_a   1.000
_cell.length_b   1.000
_cell.length_c   1.000
_cell.angle_alpha   90.00
_cell.angle_beta   90.00
_cell.angle_gamma   90.00
#
_symmetry.space_group_name_H-M   'P 1'
#
loop_
_entity.id
_entity.type
_entity.pdbx_description
1 polymer ?
#
loop_
_entity_poly.entity_id
_entity_poly.type
_entity_poly.pdbx_seq_one_letter_code
_entity_poly.pdbx_strand_id
1 'polypeptide(L)'
;MKNFTKLIFLLLITVFTLGLAKNPVQKIGKLQVVGTQLSDQNGNPLRLIGTSFGWSNWHPRFYNRETVQWLKNDWNVNVVRASMGIEPDGAYLQKPAENRKIIEKVVDGAIKEGIYVIIDWHAHQIHTTEAKKFFSEVSKKYGKYPNVIYEIFNEPENQSWEEVKGYAEEIIAEIRKNDPDNLILVGCPEWDQRIDLVQQNPLKNVKNVMYTVHFYAGTHGQWLRDRTDSAIHSGIPVFISESAGMEASGDGKIDDIEWQRWINWMNDRKLSWITWSVSDKKESCSMLLPTANSKGNWSISDLNESGVKTREILRKYDYRGNYFQNFVWNGRVEKQSESSGKLICPGSSVEFQFQGNSVEVNLKSVPYQGYYNYISVELDGKYIGRFKVDNSDFKKFTFHVADKSKKIHLIKIFKATEAAMGEVFFDGTGLKTVALQSKSRKKIEFIGDSITCGFGNDESDKKCGEGQWFDQHNAYYAYGPVLSRMLDADFLLSSVSGYGMYRNWNSEKREENILPDVYDHLYLRTSEPAKFGNDFQPDVVSICLGTNDLSDGDGKKERLPFNKYKFVGNYIEFIQNIYRKYPNTRVVLLNSPMVHGERNKILLDCLSEVKDFFKNDTKHAPIEILKFQEMQSEGCGHPSIEQDQEMADQLYPFFKTFLNR
;
A
#
# COMPACT_ATOMS: atom_id res chain seq x y z
N MET A 1 -11.26 -42.48 -47.73
CA MET A 1 -11.87 -42.36 -46.38
C MET A 1 -10.76 -41.88 -45.46
N LYS A 2 -10.60 -40.57 -45.29
CA LYS A 2 -11.31 -39.69 -44.35
C LYS A 2 -10.82 -39.89 -42.91
N ASN A 3 -10.14 -38.83 -42.45
CA ASN A 3 -10.12 -38.27 -41.10
C ASN A 3 -9.47 -39.10 -39.99
N PHE A 4 -8.31 -38.68 -39.48
CA PHE A 4 -8.06 -38.50 -38.03
C PHE A 4 -6.67 -37.89 -37.69
N THR A 5 -6.12 -36.98 -38.51
CA THR A 5 -4.77 -36.41 -38.29
C THR A 5 -4.73 -34.90 -37.98
N LYS A 6 -5.77 -34.36 -37.33
CA LYS A 6 -5.76 -32.98 -36.80
C LYS A 6 -6.60 -32.87 -35.53
N LEU A 7 -6.06 -33.26 -34.37
CA LEU A 7 -6.56 -32.77 -33.07
C LEU A 7 -5.56 -33.00 -31.92
N ILE A 8 -4.30 -32.58 -32.08
CA ILE A 8 -3.38 -32.42 -30.94
C ILE A 8 -2.63 -31.11 -31.18
N PHE A 9 -3.26 -29.98 -30.84
CA PHE A 9 -2.61 -28.70 -30.47
C PHE A 9 -3.71 -27.64 -30.26
N LEU A 10 -4.54 -27.80 -29.23
CA LEU A 10 -5.39 -26.69 -28.77
C LEU A 10 -5.95 -26.94 -27.36
N LEU A 11 -5.09 -27.05 -26.35
CA LEU A 11 -5.57 -26.93 -24.96
C LEU A 11 -4.43 -26.58 -24.00
N LEU A 12 -3.99 -25.32 -24.00
CA LEU A 12 -3.29 -24.66 -22.90
C LEU A 12 -2.96 -23.23 -23.35
N ILE A 13 -3.91 -22.32 -23.13
CA ILE A 13 -3.77 -20.88 -22.87
C ILE A 13 -5.22 -20.41 -22.68
N THR A 14 -5.74 -20.59 -21.47
CA THR A 14 -6.70 -19.63 -20.92
C THR A 14 -5.88 -18.73 -20.01
N VAL A 15 -5.05 -17.90 -20.62
CA VAL A 15 -4.58 -16.67 -19.98
C VAL A 15 -5.85 -15.86 -19.79
N PHE A 16 -6.24 -15.65 -18.53
CA PHE A 16 -7.25 -14.66 -18.21
C PHE A 16 -6.83 -13.36 -18.89
N THR A 17 -7.64 -12.91 -19.84
CA THR A 17 -7.73 -11.50 -20.18
C THR A 17 -8.14 -10.80 -18.88
N LEU A 18 -7.16 -10.35 -18.08
CA LEU A 18 -7.28 -9.06 -17.40
C LEU A 18 -8.01 -8.17 -18.39
N GLY A 19 -9.16 -7.62 -18.01
CA GLY A 19 -10.04 -6.90 -18.91
C GLY A 19 -9.33 -5.67 -19.49
N LEU A 20 -8.46 -5.89 -20.47
CA LEU A 20 -7.91 -4.91 -21.37
C LEU A 20 -9.13 -4.39 -22.10
N ALA A 21 -9.69 -3.29 -21.59
CA ALA A 21 -10.62 -2.53 -22.40
C ALA A 21 -9.87 -2.25 -23.70
N LYS A 22 -10.39 -2.71 -24.84
CA LYS A 22 -9.81 -2.40 -26.15
C LYS A 22 -9.64 -0.89 -26.34
N ASN A 23 -10.36 -0.07 -25.58
CA ASN A 23 -10.28 1.38 -25.53
C ASN A 23 -10.60 1.87 -24.10
N PRO A 24 -9.58 2.09 -23.23
CA PRO A 24 -9.78 2.62 -21.88
C PRO A 24 -10.56 3.94 -21.84
N VAL A 25 -10.27 4.87 -22.75
CA VAL A 25 -10.91 6.20 -22.79
C VAL A 25 -12.39 6.11 -23.09
N GLN A 26 -12.84 5.15 -23.91
CA GLN A 26 -14.28 4.94 -24.15
C GLN A 26 -15.03 4.52 -22.87
N LYS A 27 -14.35 3.82 -21.95
CA LYS A 27 -14.95 3.36 -20.69
C LYS A 27 -14.86 4.38 -19.57
N ILE A 28 -13.78 5.16 -19.53
CA ILE A 28 -13.52 6.17 -18.50
C ILE A 28 -14.15 7.51 -18.88
N GLY A 29 -14.02 7.93 -20.14
CA GLY A 29 -14.55 9.18 -20.64
C GLY A 29 -13.67 10.38 -20.31
N LYS A 30 -14.31 11.55 -20.13
CA LYS A 30 -13.63 12.79 -19.74
C LYS A 30 -13.07 12.68 -18.33
N LEU A 31 -11.84 13.13 -18.15
CA LEU A 31 -11.23 13.20 -16.82
C LEU A 31 -11.71 14.45 -16.07
N GLN A 32 -11.78 14.34 -14.76
CA GLN A 32 -12.01 15.49 -13.89
C GLN A 32 -11.29 15.36 -12.55
N VAL A 33 -11.06 16.50 -11.91
CA VAL A 33 -10.49 16.58 -10.57
C VAL A 33 -11.62 16.82 -9.56
N VAL A 34 -11.84 15.85 -8.67
CA VAL A 34 -12.83 15.93 -7.58
C VAL A 34 -12.08 16.04 -6.25
N GLY A 35 -12.09 17.23 -5.64
CA GLY A 35 -11.20 17.53 -4.52
C GLY A 35 -9.75 17.45 -4.98
N THR A 36 -8.99 16.48 -4.46
CA THR A 36 -7.62 16.19 -4.89
C THR A 36 -7.50 15.04 -5.89
N GLN A 37 -8.60 14.31 -6.14
CA GLN A 37 -8.57 13.01 -6.80
C GLN A 37 -8.90 13.10 -8.31
N LEU A 38 -8.01 12.56 -9.13
CA LEU A 38 -8.30 12.29 -10.54
C LEU A 38 -9.44 11.26 -10.66
N SER A 39 -10.46 11.60 -11.43
CA SER A 39 -11.72 10.86 -11.52
C SER A 39 -12.22 10.76 -12.96
N ASP A 40 -13.07 9.78 -13.20
CA ASP A 40 -13.75 9.58 -14.50
C ASP A 40 -14.91 10.56 -14.69
N GLN A 41 -15.59 10.48 -15.83
CA GLN A 41 -16.69 11.39 -16.20
C GLN A 41 -17.88 11.36 -15.22
N ASN A 42 -17.99 10.31 -14.39
CA ASN A 42 -19.04 10.15 -13.40
C ASN A 42 -18.56 10.50 -11.98
N GLY A 43 -17.31 10.95 -11.82
CA GLY A 43 -16.71 11.30 -10.54
C GLY A 43 -16.15 10.11 -9.76
N ASN A 44 -16.00 8.93 -10.38
CA ASN A 44 -15.37 7.80 -9.69
C ASN A 44 -13.84 7.92 -9.77
N PRO A 45 -13.11 7.71 -8.66
CA PRO A 45 -11.65 7.75 -8.64
C PRO A 45 -11.01 6.77 -9.63
N LEU A 46 -9.89 7.19 -10.22
CA LEU A 46 -9.02 6.36 -11.05
C LEU A 46 -7.57 6.83 -10.93
N ARG A 47 -6.65 6.07 -11.54
CA ARG A 47 -5.29 6.53 -11.78
C ARG A 47 -4.83 6.19 -13.20
N LEU A 48 -4.05 7.08 -13.78
CA LEU A 48 -3.38 6.85 -15.05
C LEU A 48 -1.97 6.32 -14.78
N ILE A 49 -1.65 5.20 -15.40
CA ILE A 49 -0.40 4.45 -15.20
C ILE A 49 0.21 4.21 -16.58
N GLY A 50 1.44 4.67 -16.77
CA GLY A 50 2.06 4.61 -18.09
C GLY A 50 3.53 4.91 -18.11
N THR A 51 4.02 5.22 -19.31
CA THR A 51 5.43 5.52 -19.55
C THR A 51 5.57 6.76 -20.42
N SER A 52 6.66 7.48 -20.20
CA SER A 52 7.07 8.63 -21.02
C SER A 52 7.96 8.16 -22.16
N PHE A 53 7.78 8.80 -23.32
CA PHE A 53 8.82 8.82 -24.33
C PHE A 53 9.98 9.69 -23.83
N GLY A 54 11.22 9.35 -24.20
CA GLY A 54 12.35 10.25 -23.97
C GLY A 54 12.24 11.53 -24.83
N TRP A 55 13.15 12.48 -24.63
CA TRP A 55 13.21 13.76 -25.35
C TRP A 55 12.99 13.59 -26.86
N SER A 56 11.99 14.28 -27.42
CA SER A 56 11.57 14.14 -28.82
C SER A 56 12.68 14.38 -29.85
N ASN A 57 13.60 15.29 -29.55
CA ASN A 57 14.73 15.65 -30.42
C ASN A 57 15.87 14.63 -30.39
N TRP A 58 16.04 13.87 -29.29
CA TRP A 58 17.10 12.86 -29.16
C TRP A 58 16.65 11.45 -29.50
N HIS A 59 15.40 11.09 -29.18
CA HIS A 59 14.85 9.75 -29.44
C HIS A 59 13.63 9.75 -30.38
N PRO A 60 13.63 10.50 -31.51
CA PRO A 60 12.45 10.63 -32.38
C PRO A 60 12.01 9.31 -33.03
N ARG A 61 12.88 8.30 -33.07
CA ARG A 61 12.60 7.01 -33.72
C ARG A 61 11.41 6.28 -33.09
N PHE A 62 11.20 6.45 -31.78
CA PHE A 62 10.11 5.79 -31.08
C PHE A 62 8.76 6.51 -31.22
N TYR A 63 8.75 7.78 -31.59
CA TYR A 63 7.54 8.61 -31.74
C TYR A 63 6.72 8.22 -32.97
N ASN A 64 5.97 7.12 -32.83
CA ASN A 64 5.08 6.57 -33.83
C ASN A 64 3.92 5.81 -33.18
N ARG A 65 2.87 5.54 -33.96
CA ARG A 65 1.65 4.90 -33.47
C ARG A 65 1.89 3.45 -33.06
N GLU A 66 2.77 2.74 -33.74
CA GLU A 66 3.07 1.34 -33.45
C GLU A 66 3.69 1.17 -32.06
N THR A 67 4.58 2.08 -31.65
CA THR A 67 5.09 2.13 -30.27
C THR A 67 3.97 2.36 -29.26
N VAL A 68 3.08 3.33 -29.50
CA VAL A 68 1.93 3.58 -28.61
C VAL A 68 1.05 2.34 -28.48
N GLN A 69 0.76 1.68 -29.60
CA GLN A 69 -0.01 0.43 -29.62
C GLN A 69 0.70 -0.69 -28.86
N TRP A 70 2.02 -0.81 -29.00
CA TRP A 70 2.82 -1.81 -28.30
C TRP A 70 2.79 -1.59 -26.78
N LEU A 71 3.03 -0.36 -26.32
CA LEU A 71 2.96 0.00 -24.90
C LEU A 71 1.59 -0.30 -24.31
N LYS A 72 0.51 0.01 -25.03
CA LYS A 72 -0.85 -0.34 -24.58
C LYS A 72 -1.04 -1.85 -24.48
N ASN A 73 -0.72 -2.59 -25.53
CA ASN A 73 -1.11 -4.00 -25.62
C ASN A 73 -0.19 -4.92 -24.79
N ASP A 74 1.10 -4.62 -24.73
CA ASP A 74 2.09 -5.46 -24.06
C ASP A 74 2.48 -4.91 -22.68
N TRP A 75 2.63 -3.60 -22.52
CA TRP A 75 2.98 -3.01 -21.22
C TRP A 75 1.75 -2.63 -20.40
N ASN A 76 0.55 -2.70 -21.01
CA ASN A 76 -0.74 -2.46 -20.36
C ASN A 76 -0.90 -1.02 -19.84
N VAL A 77 -0.32 -0.04 -20.55
CA VAL A 77 -0.49 1.38 -20.19
C VAL A 77 -1.88 1.90 -20.57
N ASN A 78 -2.43 2.77 -19.73
CA ASN A 78 -3.66 3.51 -20.05
C ASN A 78 -3.39 4.99 -20.41
N VAL A 79 -2.13 5.42 -20.32
CA VAL A 79 -1.62 6.74 -20.71
C VAL A 79 -0.20 6.63 -21.27
N VAL A 80 0.17 7.53 -22.18
CA VAL A 80 1.56 7.75 -22.59
C VAL A 80 1.89 9.24 -22.48
N ARG A 81 3.16 9.59 -22.21
CA ARG A 81 3.61 10.98 -22.16
C ARG A 81 4.57 11.29 -23.31
N ALA A 82 4.28 12.35 -24.06
CA ALA A 82 5.03 12.75 -25.23
C ALA A 82 5.87 14.00 -24.93
N SER A 83 7.11 13.79 -24.50
CA SER A 83 8.03 14.82 -24.01
C SER A 83 8.70 15.60 -25.13
N MET A 84 8.07 16.72 -25.51
CA MET A 84 8.58 17.60 -26.55
C MET A 84 9.73 18.45 -26.02
N GLY A 85 10.96 18.09 -26.39
CA GLY A 85 12.12 18.91 -26.03
C GLY A 85 11.95 20.35 -26.52
N ILE A 86 12.27 21.31 -25.66
CA ILE A 86 12.12 22.75 -25.97
C ILE A 86 13.45 23.43 -26.24
N GLU A 87 14.40 23.41 -25.30
CA GLU A 87 15.65 24.16 -25.40
C GLU A 87 16.81 23.48 -26.16
N PRO A 88 17.05 22.15 -26.04
CA PRO A 88 18.27 21.55 -26.59
C PRO A 88 18.42 21.62 -28.11
N ASP A 89 19.60 21.23 -28.62
CA ASP A 89 19.82 21.21 -30.06
C ASP A 89 18.82 20.32 -30.80
N GLY A 90 18.26 20.88 -31.88
CA GLY A 90 17.21 20.25 -32.68
C GLY A 90 15.81 20.24 -32.04
N ALA A 91 15.62 20.86 -30.88
CA ALA A 91 14.36 20.94 -30.14
C ALA A 91 13.39 22.02 -30.70
N TYR A 92 12.25 22.21 -30.03
CA TYR A 92 11.14 23.05 -30.53
C TYR A 92 11.54 24.49 -30.84
N LEU A 93 12.39 25.14 -30.02
CA LEU A 93 12.81 26.53 -30.27
C LEU A 93 13.57 26.70 -31.59
N GLN A 94 14.34 25.68 -31.99
CA GLN A 94 15.10 25.69 -33.25
C GLN A 94 14.26 25.13 -34.42
N LYS A 95 13.42 24.13 -34.15
CA LYS A 95 12.69 23.34 -35.15
C LYS A 95 11.23 23.09 -34.74
N PRO A 96 10.39 24.13 -34.68
CA PRO A 96 9.04 24.02 -34.11
C PRO A 96 8.12 23.12 -34.93
N ALA A 97 8.18 23.22 -36.27
CA ALA A 97 7.34 22.41 -37.16
C ALA A 97 7.72 20.92 -37.17
N GLU A 98 9.01 20.59 -37.03
CA GLU A 98 9.47 19.20 -36.96
C GLU A 98 9.08 18.57 -35.62
N ASN A 99 9.39 19.23 -34.50
CA ASN A 99 9.04 18.73 -33.17
C ASN A 99 7.53 18.57 -33.03
N ARG A 100 6.72 19.55 -33.44
CA ARG A 100 5.27 19.42 -33.45
C ARG A 100 4.78 18.17 -34.19
N LYS A 101 5.31 17.88 -35.39
CA LYS A 101 4.95 16.67 -36.16
C LYS A 101 5.35 15.37 -35.44
N ILE A 102 6.44 15.39 -34.68
CA ILE A 102 6.88 14.24 -33.88
C ILE A 102 5.85 13.93 -32.78
N ILE A 103 5.39 14.96 -32.05
CA ILE A 103 4.47 14.76 -30.92
C ILE A 103 3.07 14.37 -31.43
N GLU A 104 2.61 15.00 -32.52
CA GLU A 104 1.31 14.70 -33.13
C GLU A 104 1.16 13.22 -33.51
N LYS A 105 2.24 12.51 -33.89
CA LYS A 105 2.20 11.06 -34.16
C LYS A 105 1.80 10.24 -32.92
N VAL A 106 2.30 10.64 -31.75
CA VAL A 106 1.98 9.97 -30.49
C VAL A 106 0.56 10.32 -30.05
N VAL A 107 0.17 11.60 -30.17
CA VAL A 107 -1.20 12.06 -29.85
C VAL A 107 -2.25 11.36 -30.70
N ASP A 108 -2.08 11.36 -32.02
CA ASP A 108 -2.98 10.69 -32.96
C ASP A 108 -2.98 9.17 -32.72
N GLY A 109 -1.82 8.59 -32.40
CA GLY A 109 -1.68 7.20 -32.02
C GLY A 109 -2.49 6.86 -30.76
N ALA A 110 -2.37 7.65 -29.70
CA ALA A 110 -3.08 7.44 -28.44
C ALA A 110 -4.59 7.57 -28.59
N ILE A 111 -5.07 8.58 -29.34
CA ILE A 111 -6.49 8.73 -29.68
C ILE A 111 -7.00 7.50 -30.42
N LYS A 112 -6.24 7.02 -31.41
CA LYS A 112 -6.63 5.87 -32.24
C LYS A 112 -6.63 4.56 -31.45
N GLU A 113 -5.67 4.37 -30.56
CA GLU A 113 -5.58 3.19 -29.69
C GLU A 113 -6.46 3.32 -28.43
N GLY A 114 -7.07 4.48 -28.18
CA GLY A 114 -8.06 4.66 -27.12
C GLY A 114 -7.48 4.81 -25.72
N ILE A 115 -6.24 5.29 -25.59
CA ILE A 115 -5.59 5.59 -24.31
C ILE A 115 -5.39 7.11 -24.15
N TYR A 116 -5.10 7.57 -22.94
CA TYR A 116 -4.79 8.97 -22.68
C TYR A 116 -3.38 9.34 -23.19
N VAL A 117 -3.13 10.61 -23.40
CA VAL A 117 -1.83 11.16 -23.80
C VAL A 117 -1.56 12.48 -23.10
N ILE A 118 -0.39 12.57 -22.46
CA ILE A 118 0.14 13.81 -21.93
C ILE A 118 0.98 14.47 -23.02
N ILE A 119 0.62 15.69 -23.39
CA ILE A 119 1.38 16.55 -24.29
C ILE A 119 2.23 17.47 -23.43
N ASP A 120 3.51 17.14 -23.35
CA ASP A 120 4.44 17.73 -22.40
C ASP A 120 5.35 18.77 -23.07
N TRP A 121 5.27 20.00 -22.56
CA TRP A 121 6.21 21.08 -22.83
C TRP A 121 7.48 20.87 -22.00
N HIS A 122 8.37 20.03 -22.55
CA HIS A 122 9.53 19.50 -21.86
C HIS A 122 10.69 20.52 -21.82
N ALA A 123 10.51 21.50 -20.94
CA ALA A 123 11.40 22.64 -20.71
C ALA A 123 11.89 22.70 -19.26
N HIS A 124 12.98 23.44 -19.07
CA HIS A 124 13.55 23.86 -17.78
C HIS A 124 13.48 25.38 -17.56
N GLN A 125 13.20 26.14 -18.61
CA GLN A 125 13.08 27.59 -18.60
C GLN A 125 11.70 28.08 -19.06
N ILE A 126 11.31 29.28 -18.61
CA ILE A 126 10.06 29.91 -19.00
C ILE A 126 10.12 30.40 -20.45
N HIS A 127 9.20 29.90 -21.27
CA HIS A 127 9.05 30.26 -22.68
C HIS A 127 7.61 30.65 -23.00
N THR A 128 7.08 31.68 -22.31
CA THR A 128 5.67 32.07 -22.34
C THR A 128 5.12 32.29 -23.74
N THR A 129 5.85 33.00 -24.61
CA THR A 129 5.37 33.34 -25.95
C THR A 129 5.22 32.10 -26.83
N GLU A 130 6.24 31.24 -26.83
CA GLU A 130 6.31 30.02 -27.62
C GLU A 130 5.31 28.98 -27.12
N ALA A 131 5.20 28.83 -25.79
CA ALA A 131 4.24 27.95 -25.15
C ALA A 131 2.80 28.38 -25.44
N LYS A 132 2.45 29.67 -25.33
CA LYS A 132 1.09 30.17 -25.69
C LYS A 132 0.75 29.82 -27.13
N LYS A 133 1.68 30.06 -28.07
CA LYS A 133 1.47 29.73 -29.47
C LYS A 133 1.24 28.23 -29.65
N PHE A 134 2.11 27.39 -29.10
CA PHE A 134 2.01 25.94 -29.20
C PHE A 134 0.68 25.43 -28.61
N PHE A 135 0.39 25.77 -27.36
CA PHE A 135 -0.81 25.28 -26.68
C PHE A 135 -2.11 25.84 -27.27
N SER A 136 -2.12 27.05 -27.83
CA SER A 136 -3.28 27.56 -28.58
C SER A 136 -3.57 26.69 -29.82
N GLU A 137 -2.53 26.32 -30.58
CA GLU A 137 -2.66 25.48 -31.77
C GLU A 137 -3.08 24.03 -31.42
N VAL A 138 -2.46 23.45 -30.38
CA VAL A 138 -2.73 22.09 -29.92
C VAL A 138 -4.13 21.97 -29.30
N SER A 139 -4.52 22.91 -28.42
CA SER A 139 -5.85 22.92 -27.80
C SER A 139 -6.97 23.08 -28.84
N LYS A 140 -6.78 23.93 -29.85
CA LYS A 140 -7.72 24.06 -30.97
C LYS A 140 -7.86 22.77 -31.79
N LYS A 141 -6.77 22.04 -32.01
CA LYS A 141 -6.78 20.79 -32.80
C LYS A 141 -7.37 19.62 -32.01
N TYR A 142 -6.99 19.50 -30.74
CA TYR A 142 -7.16 18.28 -29.96
C TYR A 142 -8.11 18.40 -28.76
N GLY A 143 -8.52 19.59 -28.35
CA GLY A 143 -9.26 19.78 -27.09
C GLY A 143 -10.64 19.10 -27.04
N LYS A 144 -11.19 18.71 -28.19
CA LYS A 144 -12.42 17.90 -28.26
C LYS A 144 -12.23 16.43 -27.84
N TYR A 145 -10.99 15.94 -27.77
CA TYR A 145 -10.70 14.55 -27.45
C TYR A 145 -10.45 14.40 -25.95
N PRO A 146 -11.19 13.53 -25.24
CA PRO A 146 -10.99 13.31 -23.81
C PRO A 146 -9.64 12.65 -23.48
N ASN A 147 -8.94 12.12 -24.49
CA ASN A 147 -7.63 11.51 -24.36
C ASN A 147 -6.55 12.50 -23.87
N VAL A 148 -6.72 13.80 -24.15
CA VAL A 148 -5.64 14.78 -24.12
C VAL A 148 -5.49 15.36 -22.72
N ILE A 149 -4.24 15.40 -22.27
CA ILE A 149 -3.79 16.06 -21.04
C ILE A 149 -2.66 17.01 -21.45
N TYR A 150 -2.66 18.23 -20.93
CA TYR A 150 -1.61 19.21 -21.18
C TYR A 150 -0.67 19.26 -19.99
N GLU A 151 0.63 19.15 -20.20
CA GLU A 151 1.63 19.43 -19.17
C GLU A 151 2.43 20.65 -19.64
N ILE A 152 2.19 21.78 -18.96
CA ILE A 152 2.54 23.09 -19.52
C ILE A 152 3.98 23.51 -19.24
N PHE A 153 4.64 22.83 -18.31
CA PHE A 153 6.03 23.05 -17.94
C PHE A 153 6.53 21.80 -17.19
N ASN A 154 7.46 21.06 -17.79
CA ASN A 154 8.05 19.84 -17.23
C ASN A 154 8.73 20.07 -15.87
N GLU A 155 9.86 20.79 -15.82
CA GLU A 155 10.65 20.87 -14.59
C GLU A 155 11.24 22.27 -14.41
N PRO A 156 10.49 23.20 -13.80
CA PRO A 156 11.03 24.48 -13.37
C PRO A 156 12.19 24.25 -12.39
N GLU A 157 13.37 24.80 -12.70
CA GLU A 157 14.57 24.58 -11.90
C GLU A 157 14.73 25.68 -10.85
N ASN A 158 15.16 26.86 -11.31
CA ASN A 158 15.57 27.97 -10.45
C ASN A 158 14.50 29.07 -10.38
N GLN A 159 13.38 28.92 -11.09
CA GLN A 159 12.30 29.90 -11.08
C GLN A 159 11.52 29.82 -9.75
N SER A 160 11.09 30.97 -9.24
CA SER A 160 10.21 31.03 -8.07
C SER A 160 8.82 30.47 -8.39
N TRP A 161 8.08 30.04 -7.35
CA TRP A 161 6.70 29.62 -7.53
C TRP A 161 5.84 30.75 -8.10
N GLU A 162 6.07 32.00 -7.72
CA GLU A 162 5.37 33.17 -8.26
C GLU A 162 5.56 33.32 -9.78
N GLU A 163 6.78 33.10 -10.29
CA GLU A 163 7.06 33.14 -11.73
C GLU A 163 6.39 31.98 -12.47
N VAL A 164 6.52 30.76 -11.94
CA VAL A 164 5.89 29.56 -12.51
C VAL A 164 4.36 29.69 -12.51
N LYS A 165 3.79 30.24 -11.43
CA LYS A 165 2.36 30.50 -11.29
C LYS A 165 1.88 31.52 -12.32
N GLY A 166 2.59 32.65 -12.48
CA GLY A 166 2.24 33.66 -13.47
C GLY A 166 2.28 33.11 -14.90
N TYR A 167 3.32 32.33 -15.23
CA TYR A 167 3.38 31.58 -16.49
C TYR A 167 2.17 30.64 -16.64
N ALA A 168 1.86 29.83 -15.62
CA ALA A 168 0.79 28.87 -15.67
C ALA A 168 -0.59 29.53 -15.88
N GLU A 169 -0.87 30.65 -15.21
CA GLU A 169 -2.10 31.42 -15.39
C GLU A 169 -2.28 31.87 -16.85
N GLU A 170 -1.21 32.34 -17.50
CA GLU A 170 -1.24 32.74 -18.91
C GLU A 170 -1.48 31.57 -19.86
N ILE A 171 -0.77 30.45 -19.67
CA ILE A 171 -0.91 29.27 -20.56
C ILE A 171 -2.29 28.63 -20.38
N ILE A 172 -2.75 28.48 -19.13
CA ILE A 172 -4.09 27.94 -18.83
C ILE A 172 -5.16 28.81 -19.49
N ALA A 173 -5.08 30.14 -19.33
CA ALA A 173 -6.04 31.05 -19.96
C ALA A 173 -6.07 30.90 -21.49
N GLU A 174 -4.92 30.68 -22.12
CA GLU A 174 -4.83 30.43 -23.57
C GLU A 174 -5.45 29.10 -23.98
N ILE A 175 -5.15 28.00 -23.26
CA ILE A 175 -5.74 26.68 -23.51
C ILE A 175 -7.26 26.73 -23.36
N ARG A 176 -7.76 27.36 -22.29
CA ARG A 176 -9.19 27.43 -21.97
C ARG A 176 -10.04 28.22 -22.97
N LYS A 177 -9.43 28.98 -23.89
CA LYS A 177 -10.14 29.59 -25.04
C LYS A 177 -10.66 28.54 -26.03
N ASN A 178 -9.95 27.42 -26.18
CA ASN A 178 -10.28 26.36 -27.13
C ASN A 178 -10.76 25.08 -26.45
N ASP A 179 -10.31 24.82 -25.23
CA ASP A 179 -10.56 23.58 -24.48
C ASP A 179 -10.97 23.89 -23.03
N PRO A 180 -12.28 23.88 -22.72
CA PRO A 180 -12.77 24.30 -21.40
C PRO A 180 -12.57 23.26 -20.29
N ASP A 181 -12.22 22.00 -20.59
CA ASP A 181 -12.39 20.90 -19.64
C ASP A 181 -11.29 19.84 -19.57
N ASN A 182 -10.40 19.67 -20.56
CA ASN A 182 -9.32 18.68 -20.42
C ASN A 182 -8.35 19.03 -19.28
N LEU A 183 -7.71 18.00 -18.73
CA LEU A 183 -6.79 18.12 -17.62
C LEU A 183 -5.54 18.94 -18.01
N ILE A 184 -5.13 19.84 -17.13
CA ILE A 184 -3.85 20.55 -17.22
C ILE A 184 -2.99 20.20 -16.01
N LEU A 185 -1.74 19.80 -16.26
CA LEU A 185 -0.70 19.52 -15.29
C LEU A 185 0.27 20.73 -15.22
N VAL A 186 0.63 21.15 -14.01
CA VAL A 186 1.44 22.34 -13.75
C VAL A 186 2.64 21.98 -12.89
N GLY A 187 3.84 22.21 -13.43
CA GLY A 187 5.12 22.12 -12.73
C GLY A 187 5.25 23.01 -11.51
N CYS A 188 6.22 22.70 -10.64
CA CYS A 188 6.64 23.54 -9.53
C CYS A 188 8.18 23.56 -9.39
N PRO A 189 8.75 24.55 -8.68
CA PRO A 189 10.19 24.73 -8.60
C PRO A 189 10.98 23.51 -8.11
N GLU A 190 12.29 23.53 -8.40
CA GLU A 190 13.26 22.49 -8.08
C GLU A 190 12.86 21.11 -8.64
N TRP A 191 12.64 21.05 -9.97
CA TRP A 191 12.26 19.83 -10.70
C TRP A 191 11.01 19.16 -10.09
N ASP A 192 9.96 19.96 -9.89
CA ASP A 192 8.68 19.54 -9.36
C ASP A 192 8.70 19.01 -7.91
N GLN A 193 9.67 19.44 -7.09
CA GLN A 193 9.78 18.97 -5.70
C GLN A 193 9.21 19.94 -4.67
N ARG A 194 8.96 21.20 -5.06
CA ARG A 194 8.47 22.27 -4.16
C ARG A 194 6.95 22.41 -4.13
N ILE A 195 6.25 21.29 -4.06
CA ILE A 195 4.78 21.25 -3.91
C ILE A 195 4.30 21.95 -2.61
N ASP A 196 5.18 22.12 -1.62
CA ASP A 196 4.93 22.92 -0.41
C ASP A 196 4.73 24.42 -0.71
N LEU A 197 5.36 24.95 -1.76
CA LEU A 197 5.15 26.34 -2.20
C LEU A 197 3.79 26.50 -2.89
N VAL A 198 3.40 25.50 -3.69
CA VAL A 198 2.06 25.43 -4.28
C VAL A 198 0.99 25.37 -3.20
N GLN A 199 1.18 24.55 -2.17
CA GLN A 199 0.29 24.48 -1.00
C GLN A 199 0.06 25.85 -0.36
N GLN A 200 1.09 26.70 -0.27
CA GLN A 200 0.98 28.02 0.34
C GLN A 200 0.24 29.04 -0.54
N ASN A 201 0.38 28.95 -1.87
CA ASN A 201 -0.17 29.93 -2.80
C ASN A 201 -0.72 29.28 -4.09
N PRO A 202 -1.75 28.41 -4.01
CA PRO A 202 -2.23 27.66 -5.18
C PRO A 202 -2.88 28.57 -6.23
N LEU A 203 -3.04 28.05 -7.46
CA LEU A 203 -3.81 28.72 -8.51
C LEU A 203 -5.26 28.86 -8.06
N LYS A 204 -5.88 30.00 -8.36
CA LYS A 204 -7.27 30.29 -7.98
C LYS A 204 -8.15 30.34 -9.22
N ASN A 205 -9.42 29.94 -9.07
CA ASN A 205 -10.43 30.00 -10.12
C ASN A 205 -10.11 29.21 -11.40
N VAL A 206 -9.25 28.19 -11.29
CA VAL A 206 -8.96 27.23 -12.37
C VAL A 206 -9.70 25.92 -12.12
N LYS A 207 -10.07 25.22 -13.20
CA LYS A 207 -10.75 23.91 -13.15
C LYS A 207 -9.91 22.85 -13.85
N ASN A 208 -10.03 21.60 -13.38
CA ASN A 208 -9.30 20.46 -13.92
C ASN A 208 -7.80 20.72 -14.07
N VAL A 209 -7.20 21.20 -12.98
CA VAL A 209 -5.76 21.40 -12.86
C VAL A 209 -5.23 20.45 -11.78
N MET A 210 -4.09 19.82 -12.06
CA MET A 210 -3.29 19.09 -11.06
C MET A 210 -1.86 19.62 -11.10
N TYR A 211 -1.13 19.42 -10.02
CA TYR A 211 0.28 19.82 -9.90
C TYR A 211 1.18 18.61 -10.01
N THR A 212 2.33 18.78 -10.63
CA THR A 212 3.26 17.67 -10.85
C THR A 212 4.24 17.54 -9.71
N VAL A 213 4.62 16.29 -9.43
CA VAL A 213 5.75 15.94 -8.55
C VAL A 213 6.57 14.89 -9.26
N HIS A 214 7.87 15.14 -9.41
CA HIS A 214 8.80 14.17 -9.99
C HIS A 214 9.68 13.54 -8.93
N PHE A 215 9.99 12.25 -9.10
CA PHE A 215 10.90 11.56 -8.19
C PHE A 215 11.73 10.47 -8.88
N TYR A 216 12.93 10.29 -8.37
CA TYR A 216 13.85 9.23 -8.76
C TYR A 216 14.24 8.48 -7.48
N ALA A 217 13.81 7.22 -7.34
CA ALA A 217 13.82 6.51 -6.06
C ALA A 217 15.22 6.30 -5.47
N GLY A 218 16.26 6.30 -6.30
CA GLY A 218 17.66 6.26 -5.84
C GLY A 218 18.14 7.57 -5.21
N THR A 219 17.36 8.65 -5.28
CA THR A 219 17.71 9.97 -4.73
C THR A 219 16.64 10.52 -3.78
N HIS A 220 15.37 10.36 -4.12
CA HIS A 220 14.23 10.95 -3.41
C HIS A 220 13.44 9.87 -2.67
N GLY A 221 13.33 10.00 -1.34
CA GLY A 221 12.68 9.03 -0.48
C GLY A 221 11.53 9.60 0.34
N GLN A 222 11.44 9.20 1.62
CA GLN A 222 10.32 9.52 2.51
C GLN A 222 10.00 11.02 2.62
N TRP A 223 11.01 11.89 2.64
CA TRP A 223 10.82 13.33 2.81
C TRP A 223 9.94 13.95 1.71
N LEU A 224 10.04 13.47 0.47
CA LEU A 224 9.26 13.99 -0.65
C LEU A 224 7.83 13.43 -0.63
N ARG A 225 7.66 12.18 -0.20
CA ARG A 225 6.33 11.61 0.09
C ARG A 225 5.61 12.38 1.19
N ASP A 226 6.28 12.68 2.30
CA ASP A 226 5.72 13.45 3.42
C ASP A 226 5.32 14.86 3.00
N ARG A 227 6.16 15.52 2.19
CA ARG A 227 5.86 16.84 1.63
C ARG A 227 4.63 16.79 0.71
N THR A 228 4.57 15.78 -0.16
CA THR A 228 3.45 15.59 -1.07
C THR A 228 2.16 15.27 -0.32
N ASP A 229 2.25 14.48 0.75
CA ASP A 229 1.12 14.22 1.64
C ASP A 229 0.61 15.50 2.29
N SER A 230 1.49 16.35 2.83
CA SER A 230 1.10 17.65 3.39
C SER A 230 0.30 18.47 2.36
N ALA A 231 0.78 18.54 1.12
CA ALA A 231 0.08 19.25 0.06
C ALA A 231 -1.30 18.63 -0.26
N ILE A 232 -1.38 17.31 -0.42
CA ILE A 232 -2.65 16.61 -0.67
C ILE A 232 -3.66 16.84 0.47
N HIS A 233 -3.22 16.74 1.74
CA HIS A 233 -4.10 17.00 2.90
C HIS A 233 -4.61 18.44 2.94
N SER A 234 -3.85 19.40 2.39
CA SER A 234 -4.28 20.80 2.26
C SER A 234 -5.20 21.08 1.06
N GLY A 235 -5.53 20.04 0.27
CA GLY A 235 -6.44 20.15 -0.87
C GLY A 235 -5.74 20.32 -2.22
N ILE A 236 -4.44 20.06 -2.33
CA ILE A 236 -3.69 20.15 -3.60
C ILE A 236 -3.79 18.83 -4.38
N PRO A 237 -4.36 18.83 -5.60
CA PRO A 237 -4.37 17.65 -6.47
C PRO A 237 -2.99 17.40 -7.09
N VAL A 238 -2.46 16.18 -6.96
CA VAL A 238 -1.11 15.81 -7.41
C VAL A 238 -1.12 14.72 -8.48
N PHE A 239 -0.26 14.85 -9.48
CA PHE A 239 -0.01 13.87 -10.55
C PHE A 239 1.50 13.63 -10.69
N ILE A 240 1.97 12.39 -10.74
CA ILE A 240 3.40 12.10 -10.94
C ILE A 240 3.69 11.94 -12.45
N SER A 241 3.94 13.03 -13.17
CA SER A 241 4.12 13.00 -14.64
C SER A 241 5.46 12.43 -15.08
N GLU A 242 6.42 12.30 -14.15
CA GLU A 242 7.69 11.63 -14.38
C GLU A 242 8.21 10.96 -13.11
N SER A 243 8.71 9.73 -13.24
CA SER A 243 9.31 8.97 -12.14
C SER A 243 10.26 7.88 -12.64
N ALA A 244 11.24 7.50 -11.83
CA ALA A 244 12.07 6.32 -12.10
C ALA A 244 12.64 5.67 -10.83
N GLY A 245 13.18 4.46 -10.98
CA GLY A 245 13.72 3.65 -9.88
C GLY A 245 15.19 3.93 -9.52
N MET A 246 15.94 4.61 -10.37
CA MET A 246 17.36 4.94 -10.17
C MET A 246 17.56 6.37 -9.63
N GLU A 247 18.78 6.91 -9.72
CA GLU A 247 19.13 8.25 -9.26
C GLU A 247 18.62 9.34 -10.22
N ALA A 248 18.46 10.56 -9.71
CA ALA A 248 17.93 11.72 -10.46
C ALA A 248 18.79 12.14 -11.68
N SER A 249 20.01 11.62 -11.81
CA SER A 249 20.83 11.80 -13.02
C SER A 249 20.29 11.04 -14.23
N GLY A 250 19.32 10.13 -14.03
CA GLY A 250 18.86 9.16 -15.03
C GLY A 250 19.73 7.91 -15.11
N ASP A 251 20.78 7.81 -14.30
CA ASP A 251 21.67 6.65 -14.27
C ASP A 251 21.90 6.13 -12.84
N GLY A 252 22.80 5.17 -12.67
CA GLY A 252 23.09 4.57 -11.37
C GLY A 252 22.17 3.39 -11.04
N LYS A 253 22.36 2.84 -9.84
CA LYS A 253 21.66 1.60 -9.44
C LYS A 253 20.17 1.88 -9.20
N ILE A 254 19.32 0.94 -9.63
CA ILE A 254 17.90 0.94 -9.24
C ILE A 254 17.77 0.60 -7.74
N ASP A 255 17.11 1.47 -6.98
CA ASP A 255 16.72 1.20 -5.60
C ASP A 255 15.35 0.52 -5.56
N ASP A 256 15.36 -0.81 -5.62
CA ASP A 256 14.13 -1.61 -5.63
C ASP A 256 13.28 -1.45 -4.37
N ILE A 257 13.92 -1.23 -3.22
CA ILE A 257 13.22 -1.10 -1.94
C ILE A 257 12.49 0.23 -1.91
N GLU A 258 13.17 1.32 -2.27
CA GLU A 258 12.58 2.64 -2.28
C GLU A 258 11.55 2.80 -3.41
N TRP A 259 11.80 2.21 -4.59
CA TRP A 259 10.82 2.17 -5.67
C TRP A 259 9.53 1.48 -5.25
N GLN A 260 9.62 0.33 -4.57
CA GLN A 260 8.43 -0.37 -4.07
C GLN A 260 7.67 0.44 -3.01
N ARG A 261 8.37 1.21 -2.15
CA ARG A 261 7.74 2.13 -1.19
C ARG A 261 6.95 3.23 -1.91
N TRP A 262 7.51 3.83 -2.96
CA TRP A 262 6.80 4.79 -3.80
C TRP A 262 5.57 4.17 -4.46
N ILE A 263 5.68 2.98 -5.06
CA ILE A 263 4.54 2.28 -5.65
C ILE A 263 3.43 2.04 -4.62
N ASN A 264 3.76 1.54 -3.43
CA ASN A 264 2.76 1.31 -2.38
C ASN A 264 2.10 2.61 -1.94
N TRP A 265 2.89 3.67 -1.71
CA TRP A 265 2.39 4.98 -1.30
C TRP A 265 1.45 5.60 -2.36
N MET A 266 1.81 5.54 -3.65
CA MET A 266 0.97 6.00 -4.76
C MET A 266 -0.29 5.16 -4.89
N ASN A 267 -0.18 3.84 -4.66
CA ASN A 267 -1.31 2.93 -4.73
C ASN A 267 -2.36 3.20 -3.65
N ASP A 268 -1.92 3.49 -2.43
CA ASP A 268 -2.81 3.82 -1.30
C ASP A 268 -3.57 5.14 -1.55
N ARG A 269 -2.93 6.09 -2.22
CA ARG A 269 -3.49 7.43 -2.51
C ARG A 269 -4.19 7.55 -3.86
N LYS A 270 -4.22 6.47 -4.65
CA LYS A 270 -4.72 6.48 -6.04
C LYS A 270 -4.08 7.60 -6.90
N LEU A 271 -2.77 7.81 -6.74
CA LEU A 271 -2.01 8.74 -7.57
C LEU A 271 -1.72 8.14 -8.94
N SER A 272 -1.80 8.98 -9.97
CA SER A 272 -1.35 8.65 -11.33
C SER A 272 0.16 8.81 -11.41
N TRP A 273 0.83 7.93 -12.15
CA TRP A 273 2.28 7.97 -12.29
C TRP A 273 2.79 7.45 -13.65
N ILE A 274 3.88 8.05 -14.11
CA ILE A 274 4.49 7.79 -15.42
C ILE A 274 5.97 7.46 -15.23
N THR A 275 6.45 6.37 -15.84
CA THR A 275 7.87 5.99 -15.79
C THR A 275 8.70 6.64 -16.89
N TRP A 276 9.94 7.01 -16.57
CA TRP A 276 10.93 7.53 -17.52
C TRP A 276 12.05 6.50 -17.81
N SER A 277 12.39 6.14 -19.07
CA SER A 277 11.73 6.49 -20.34
C SER A 277 11.88 5.45 -21.47
N VAL A 278 10.98 5.54 -22.46
CA VAL A 278 11.10 4.87 -23.77
C VAL A 278 12.16 5.60 -24.61
N SER A 279 13.40 5.18 -24.40
CA SER A 279 14.63 5.70 -25.00
C SER A 279 15.69 4.59 -24.99
N ASP A 280 16.81 4.82 -25.67
CA ASP A 280 17.87 3.84 -25.91
C ASP A 280 19.28 4.38 -25.70
N LYS A 281 19.42 5.44 -24.92
CA LYS A 281 20.72 5.93 -24.48
C LYS A 281 21.33 4.89 -23.53
N LYS A 282 22.66 4.80 -23.49
CA LYS A 282 23.35 3.90 -22.57
C LYS A 282 23.38 4.50 -21.16
N GLU A 283 22.26 4.41 -20.47
CA GLU A 283 22.02 4.85 -19.09
C GLU A 283 20.91 4.00 -18.47
N SER A 284 20.77 4.04 -17.15
CA SER A 284 19.84 3.14 -16.46
C SER A 284 18.37 3.46 -16.74
N CYS A 285 17.97 4.72 -16.91
CA CYS A 285 16.57 5.09 -17.14
C CYS A 285 16.06 4.77 -18.56
N SER A 286 16.95 4.61 -19.55
CA SER A 286 16.59 4.21 -20.91
C SER A 286 16.11 2.76 -20.93
N MET A 287 14.81 2.53 -21.11
CA MET A 287 14.22 1.18 -20.98
C MET A 287 14.62 0.20 -22.08
N LEU A 288 15.12 0.69 -23.21
CA LEU A 288 15.40 -0.09 -24.41
C LEU A 288 16.89 -0.13 -24.70
N LEU A 289 17.35 -1.25 -25.25
CA LEU A 289 18.68 -1.33 -25.83
C LEU A 289 18.69 -0.68 -27.23
N PRO A 290 19.85 -0.18 -27.73
CA PRO A 290 19.94 0.39 -29.08
C PRO A 290 19.49 -0.56 -30.20
N THR A 291 19.52 -1.87 -29.97
CA THR A 291 19.06 -2.91 -30.92
C THR A 291 17.53 -3.00 -31.02
N ALA A 292 16.79 -2.43 -30.06
CA ALA A 292 15.34 -2.52 -30.00
C ALA A 292 14.69 -1.86 -31.24
N ASN A 293 13.69 -2.53 -31.82
CA ASN A 293 12.97 -2.03 -32.98
C ASN A 293 12.22 -0.72 -32.65
N SER A 294 12.29 0.27 -33.54
CA SER A 294 11.63 1.57 -33.35
C SER A 294 10.09 1.52 -33.26
N LYS A 295 9.45 0.38 -33.59
CA LYS A 295 7.99 0.21 -33.69
C LYS A 295 7.38 -0.75 -32.64
N GLY A 296 8.13 -1.13 -31.61
CA GLY A 296 7.68 -2.14 -30.64
C GLY A 296 8.08 -3.57 -31.03
N ASN A 297 7.32 -4.57 -30.57
CA ASN A 297 7.67 -6.00 -30.62
C ASN A 297 8.95 -6.35 -29.85
N TRP A 298 9.15 -5.70 -28.70
CA TRP A 298 10.32 -5.90 -27.86
C TRP A 298 10.21 -7.19 -27.06
N SER A 299 11.21 -8.05 -27.20
CA SER A 299 11.46 -9.17 -26.31
C SER A 299 12.14 -8.70 -25.03
N ILE A 300 12.24 -9.57 -24.01
CA ILE A 300 12.98 -9.24 -22.77
C ILE A 300 14.44 -8.88 -23.06
N SER A 301 15.07 -9.49 -24.09
CA SER A 301 16.45 -9.16 -24.48
C SER A 301 16.61 -7.81 -25.17
N ASP A 302 15.52 -7.13 -25.53
CA ASP A 302 15.55 -5.75 -26.06
C ASP A 302 15.45 -4.70 -24.94
N LEU A 303 15.21 -5.13 -23.70
CA LEU A 303 15.01 -4.27 -22.54
C LEU A 303 16.25 -4.28 -21.64
N ASN A 304 16.56 -3.13 -21.04
CA ASN A 304 17.49 -3.09 -19.91
C ASN A 304 16.77 -3.47 -18.59
N GLU A 305 17.47 -3.43 -17.47
CA GLU A 305 16.89 -3.73 -16.15
C GLU A 305 15.66 -2.86 -15.82
N SER A 306 15.74 -1.54 -16.08
CA SER A 306 14.62 -0.61 -15.88
C SER A 306 13.41 -0.96 -16.75
N GLY A 307 13.63 -1.30 -18.02
CA GLY A 307 12.59 -1.69 -18.96
C GLY A 307 11.87 -2.98 -18.54
N VAL A 308 12.62 -4.00 -18.08
CA VAL A 308 12.03 -5.24 -17.57
C VAL A 308 11.15 -4.96 -16.35
N LYS A 309 11.70 -4.25 -15.34
CA LYS A 309 10.99 -3.94 -14.10
C LYS A 309 9.76 -3.06 -14.34
N THR A 310 9.88 -2.05 -15.19
CA THR A 310 8.78 -1.16 -15.59
C THR A 310 7.67 -1.96 -16.28
N ARG A 311 8.02 -2.78 -17.26
CA ARG A 311 7.03 -3.61 -17.96
C ARG A 311 6.30 -4.56 -17.01
N GLU A 312 7.01 -5.19 -16.07
CA GLU A 312 6.42 -6.08 -15.07
C GLU A 312 5.44 -5.35 -14.15
N ILE A 313 5.80 -4.16 -13.64
CA ILE A 313 4.95 -3.42 -12.72
C ILE A 313 3.71 -2.85 -13.42
N LEU A 314 3.84 -2.29 -14.62
CA LEU A 314 2.71 -1.70 -15.37
C LEU A 314 1.65 -2.77 -15.70
N ARG A 315 2.08 -4.01 -15.96
CA ARG A 315 1.18 -5.14 -16.22
C ARG A 315 0.38 -5.59 -15.00
N LYS A 316 0.68 -5.09 -13.79
CA LYS A 316 -0.10 -5.34 -12.57
C LYS A 316 -1.32 -4.39 -12.43
N TYR A 317 -1.61 -3.52 -13.39
CA TYR A 317 -2.74 -2.58 -13.32
C TYR A 317 -3.84 -2.88 -14.35
N ASP A 318 -5.11 -2.59 -14.08
CA ASP A 318 -6.14 -2.57 -15.14
C ASP A 318 -6.16 -1.23 -15.89
N TYR A 319 -7.06 -1.13 -16.87
CA TYR A 319 -7.31 0.09 -17.63
C TYR A 319 -7.73 1.32 -16.80
N ARG A 320 -8.22 1.14 -15.56
CA ARG A 320 -8.54 2.23 -14.61
C ARG A 320 -7.39 2.51 -13.62
N GLY A 321 -6.29 1.77 -13.73
CA GLY A 321 -5.16 1.83 -12.83
C GLY A 321 -5.42 1.16 -11.48
N ASN A 322 -6.34 0.20 -11.38
CA ASN A 322 -6.46 -0.62 -10.18
C ASN A 322 -5.29 -1.61 -10.11
N TYR A 323 -4.55 -1.58 -9.01
CA TYR A 323 -3.43 -2.50 -8.76
C TYR A 323 -3.96 -3.89 -8.42
N PHE A 324 -3.42 -4.90 -9.11
CA PHE A 324 -3.65 -6.30 -8.83
C PHE A 324 -2.44 -6.94 -8.20
N GLN A 325 -2.70 -7.76 -7.21
CA GLN A 325 -1.73 -8.65 -6.60
C GLN A 325 -2.33 -10.03 -6.50
N ASN A 326 -1.50 -11.06 -6.66
CA ASN A 326 -1.98 -12.44 -6.54
C ASN A 326 -2.09 -12.87 -5.07
N PHE A 327 -1.30 -12.25 -4.19
CA PHE A 327 -1.28 -12.52 -2.76
C PHE A 327 -1.26 -11.19 -2.01
N VAL A 328 -2.16 -11.04 -1.03
CA VAL A 328 -2.18 -9.95 -0.06
C VAL A 328 -1.62 -10.49 1.23
N TRP A 329 -0.68 -9.76 1.83
CA TRP A 329 -0.02 -10.16 3.06
C TRP A 329 -0.29 -9.12 4.14
N ASN A 330 -0.74 -9.55 5.32
CA ASN A 330 -1.09 -8.67 6.42
C ASN A 330 -0.41 -9.10 7.73
N GLY A 331 -0.20 -8.13 8.63
CA GLY A 331 0.49 -8.33 9.90
C GLY A 331 2.02 -8.29 9.78
N ARG A 332 2.70 -8.94 10.72
CA ARG A 332 4.18 -9.07 10.71
C ARG A 332 4.53 -10.28 9.84
N VAL A 333 5.02 -9.99 8.64
CA VAL A 333 5.35 -10.99 7.62
C VAL A 333 6.77 -10.76 7.12
N GLU A 334 7.56 -11.83 7.04
CA GLU A 334 8.82 -11.83 6.30
C GLU A 334 8.56 -12.41 4.91
N LYS A 335 8.39 -11.55 3.91
CA LYS A 335 8.17 -11.97 2.51
C LYS A 335 9.48 -12.46 1.91
N GLN A 336 9.47 -13.64 1.30
CA GLN A 336 10.60 -14.16 0.53
C GLN A 336 10.40 -13.92 -0.98
N SER A 337 9.15 -13.91 -1.44
CA SER A 337 8.76 -13.54 -2.80
C SER A 337 7.32 -13.00 -2.80
N GLU A 338 6.78 -12.68 -3.99
CA GLU A 338 5.36 -12.31 -4.13
C GLU A 338 4.42 -13.43 -3.66
N SER A 339 4.82 -14.70 -3.77
CA SER A 339 3.99 -15.88 -3.49
C SER A 339 4.45 -16.72 -2.29
N SER A 340 5.50 -16.30 -1.57
CA SER A 340 6.02 -17.05 -0.43
C SER A 340 6.55 -16.14 0.68
N GLY A 341 6.37 -16.58 1.93
CA GLY A 341 6.77 -15.80 3.10
C GLY A 341 6.39 -16.46 4.43
N LYS A 342 6.92 -15.91 5.53
CA LYS A 342 6.66 -16.36 6.90
C LYS A 342 5.63 -15.46 7.57
N LEU A 343 4.57 -16.07 8.10
CA LEU A 343 3.61 -15.44 9.00
C LEU A 343 4.16 -15.54 10.43
N ILE A 344 4.30 -14.42 11.13
CA ILE A 344 5.08 -14.35 12.37
C ILE A 344 4.18 -14.20 13.59
N CYS A 345 3.44 -13.10 13.66
CA CYS A 345 2.62 -12.74 14.81
C CYS A 345 1.21 -13.33 14.72
N PRO A 346 0.47 -13.43 15.84
CA PRO A 346 -0.90 -13.92 15.81
C PRO A 346 -1.73 -13.06 14.85
N GLY A 347 -2.59 -13.68 14.05
CA GLY A 347 -3.41 -13.00 13.04
C GLY A 347 -2.66 -12.52 11.79
N SER A 348 -1.33 -12.68 11.71
CA SER A 348 -0.60 -12.44 10.44
C SER A 348 -1.14 -13.39 9.38
N SER A 349 -1.34 -12.90 8.16
CA SER A 349 -2.09 -13.64 7.15
C SER A 349 -1.61 -13.46 5.72
N VAL A 350 -2.01 -14.43 4.90
CA VAL A 350 -1.96 -14.36 3.44
C VAL A 350 -3.37 -14.59 2.87
N GLU A 351 -3.75 -13.76 1.92
CA GLU A 351 -5.04 -13.79 1.23
C GLU A 351 -4.81 -13.88 -0.28
N PHE A 352 -5.54 -14.76 -0.95
CA PHE A 352 -5.48 -14.90 -2.40
C PHE A 352 -6.78 -15.46 -2.98
N GLN A 353 -7.03 -15.20 -4.26
CA GLN A 353 -8.12 -15.84 -5.00
C GLN A 353 -7.62 -17.01 -5.82
N PHE A 354 -8.43 -18.05 -5.92
CA PHE A 354 -8.17 -19.21 -6.78
C PHE A 354 -9.43 -19.63 -7.54
N GLN A 355 -9.23 -20.39 -8.60
CA GLN A 355 -10.31 -20.99 -9.38
C GLN A 355 -10.37 -22.50 -9.17
N GLY A 356 -11.57 -23.03 -8.95
CA GLY A 356 -11.84 -24.46 -8.82
C GLY A 356 -12.52 -24.83 -7.52
N ASN A 357 -12.73 -26.13 -7.31
CA ASN A 357 -13.48 -26.66 -6.16
C ASN A 357 -12.63 -26.90 -4.92
N SER A 358 -11.32 -26.69 -5.02
CA SER A 358 -10.37 -26.81 -3.91
C SER A 358 -9.06 -26.12 -4.24
N VAL A 359 -8.28 -25.84 -3.21
CA VAL A 359 -6.89 -25.38 -3.33
C VAL A 359 -5.98 -26.20 -2.42
N GLU A 360 -4.80 -26.55 -2.92
CA GLU A 360 -3.73 -27.16 -2.13
C GLU A 360 -2.67 -26.11 -1.83
N VAL A 361 -2.36 -25.84 -0.57
CA VAL A 361 -1.28 -24.90 -0.19
C VAL A 361 -0.17 -25.66 0.52
N ASN A 362 1.08 -25.23 0.33
CA ASN A 362 2.21 -25.81 1.05
C ASN A 362 2.52 -24.97 2.28
N LEU A 363 2.51 -25.61 3.45
CA LEU A 363 2.82 -24.98 4.73
C LEU A 363 3.89 -25.77 5.47
N LYS A 364 4.71 -25.09 6.25
CA LYS A 364 5.56 -25.71 7.28
C LYS A 364 5.66 -24.85 8.53
N SER A 365 5.93 -25.48 9.65
CA SER A 365 6.28 -24.80 10.89
C SER A 365 7.75 -24.44 10.87
N VAL A 366 8.07 -23.22 11.27
CA VAL A 366 9.43 -22.79 11.61
C VAL A 366 9.43 -22.62 13.14
N PRO A 367 9.82 -23.66 13.89
CA PRO A 367 9.62 -23.69 15.33
C PRO A 367 10.54 -22.70 16.05
N TYR A 368 10.00 -22.06 17.08
CA TYR A 368 10.78 -21.34 18.10
C TYR A 368 10.54 -22.02 19.45
N GLN A 369 11.59 -22.18 20.25
CA GLN A 369 11.57 -22.92 21.52
C GLN A 369 11.06 -24.38 21.42
N GLY A 370 11.10 -24.98 20.21
CA GLY A 370 10.65 -26.35 19.98
C GLY A 370 9.13 -26.52 19.88
N TYR A 371 8.35 -25.43 19.84
CA TYR A 371 6.90 -25.48 19.69
C TYR A 371 6.44 -25.61 18.23
N TYR A 372 5.16 -25.94 18.05
CA TYR A 372 4.49 -26.01 16.76
C TYR A 372 3.42 -24.92 16.65
N ASN A 373 2.84 -24.77 15.45
CA ASN A 373 1.91 -23.69 15.15
C ASN A 373 0.53 -24.20 14.76
N TYR A 374 -0.45 -23.31 14.80
CA TYR A 374 -1.75 -23.51 14.18
C TYR A 374 -2.03 -22.38 13.18
N ILE A 375 -2.84 -22.68 12.18
CA ILE A 375 -3.46 -21.69 11.30
C ILE A 375 -4.98 -21.72 11.44
N SER A 376 -5.62 -20.58 11.22
CA SER A 376 -7.07 -20.44 11.08
C SER A 376 -7.38 -20.06 9.64
N VAL A 377 -8.40 -20.69 9.04
CA VAL A 377 -8.70 -20.51 7.61
C VAL A 377 -10.11 -19.97 7.43
N GLU A 378 -10.20 -18.94 6.59
CA GLU A 378 -11.46 -18.38 6.09
C GLU A 378 -11.55 -18.63 4.58
N LEU A 379 -12.69 -19.17 4.12
CA LEU A 379 -12.96 -19.42 2.72
C LEU A 379 -14.31 -18.78 2.35
N ASP A 380 -14.29 -17.88 1.37
CA ASP A 380 -15.44 -17.06 0.94
C ASP A 380 -16.15 -16.33 2.09
N GLY A 381 -15.37 -15.78 3.02
CA GLY A 381 -15.89 -15.06 4.18
C GLY A 381 -16.46 -15.97 5.28
N LYS A 382 -16.25 -17.29 5.20
CA LYS A 382 -16.65 -18.24 6.24
C LYS A 382 -15.43 -18.87 6.88
N TYR A 383 -15.37 -18.86 8.21
CA TYR A 383 -14.39 -19.65 8.96
C TYR A 383 -14.62 -21.15 8.71
N ILE A 384 -13.56 -21.87 8.31
CA ILE A 384 -13.65 -23.32 8.01
C ILE A 384 -12.87 -24.20 8.99
N GLY A 385 -12.08 -23.60 9.90
CA GLY A 385 -11.41 -24.35 10.96
C GLY A 385 -10.03 -23.85 11.32
N ARG A 386 -9.49 -24.43 12.41
CA ARG A 386 -8.11 -24.30 12.87
C ARG A 386 -7.36 -25.59 12.55
N PHE A 387 -6.16 -25.47 11.99
CA PHE A 387 -5.36 -26.61 11.52
C PHE A 387 -3.96 -26.56 12.11
N LYS A 388 -3.51 -27.68 12.67
CA LYS A 388 -2.16 -27.83 13.21
C LYS A 388 -1.12 -27.87 12.08
N VAL A 389 -0.03 -27.14 12.28
CA VAL A 389 1.17 -27.13 11.43
C VAL A 389 2.36 -27.46 12.33
N ASP A 390 2.72 -28.74 12.38
CA ASP A 390 3.81 -29.29 13.20
C ASP A 390 4.93 -29.93 12.37
N ASN A 391 4.79 -29.89 11.04
CA ASN A 391 5.75 -30.40 10.08
C ASN A 391 6.92 -29.43 9.85
N SER A 392 8.16 -29.96 9.88
CA SER A 392 9.39 -29.21 9.58
C SER A 392 9.62 -29.00 8.08
N ASP A 393 9.21 -29.97 7.26
CA ASP A 393 9.23 -29.89 5.79
C ASP A 393 7.88 -29.42 5.26
N PHE A 394 7.84 -28.85 4.06
CA PHE A 394 6.57 -28.44 3.46
C PHE A 394 5.60 -29.61 3.29
N LYS A 395 4.38 -29.42 3.79
CA LYS A 395 3.27 -30.35 3.65
C LYS A 395 2.10 -29.65 2.97
N LYS A 396 1.38 -30.41 2.14
CA LYS A 396 0.16 -29.95 1.47
C LYS A 396 -1.02 -29.94 2.44
N PHE A 397 -1.74 -28.83 2.43
CA PHE A 397 -3.04 -28.65 3.08
C PHE A 397 -4.08 -28.37 2.01
N THR A 398 -5.14 -29.18 1.95
CA THR A 398 -6.17 -29.09 0.92
C THR A 398 -7.45 -28.52 1.52
N PHE A 399 -7.95 -27.43 0.95
CA PHE A 399 -9.19 -26.79 1.37
C PHE A 399 -10.24 -26.92 0.28
N HIS A 400 -11.41 -27.46 0.62
CA HIS A 400 -12.51 -27.70 -0.30
C HIS A 400 -13.57 -26.60 -0.20
N VAL A 401 -14.07 -26.14 -1.33
CA VAL A 401 -15.14 -25.13 -1.39
C VAL A 401 -16.49 -25.78 -1.07
N ALA A 402 -17.29 -25.10 -0.24
CA ALA A 402 -18.65 -25.56 0.06
C ALA A 402 -19.61 -25.26 -1.10
N ASP A 403 -19.55 -24.04 -1.65
CA ASP A 403 -20.39 -23.60 -2.77
C ASP A 403 -19.67 -23.77 -4.11
N LYS A 404 -19.87 -24.93 -4.76
CA LYS A 404 -19.26 -25.25 -6.05
C LYS A 404 -19.88 -24.50 -7.25
N SER A 405 -20.89 -23.66 -7.03
CA SER A 405 -21.50 -22.85 -8.10
C SER A 405 -20.66 -21.62 -8.45
N LYS A 406 -19.88 -21.13 -7.47
CA LYS A 406 -18.90 -20.07 -7.69
C LYS A 406 -17.69 -20.62 -8.44
N LYS A 407 -17.12 -19.79 -9.32
CA LYS A 407 -15.92 -20.14 -10.09
C LYS A 407 -14.63 -19.66 -9.44
N ILE A 408 -14.70 -18.52 -8.74
CA ILE A 408 -13.56 -17.87 -8.08
C ILE A 408 -13.88 -17.81 -6.60
N HIS A 409 -12.91 -18.21 -5.80
CA HIS A 409 -13.02 -18.28 -4.35
C HIS A 409 -11.91 -17.46 -3.71
N LEU A 410 -12.23 -16.85 -2.57
CA LEU A 410 -11.28 -16.10 -1.76
C LEU A 410 -10.89 -16.93 -0.54
N ILE A 411 -9.60 -17.19 -0.35
CA ILE A 411 -9.09 -17.84 0.85
C ILE A 411 -8.18 -16.88 1.62
N LYS A 412 -8.33 -16.88 2.94
CA LYS A 412 -7.43 -16.20 3.87
C LYS A 412 -6.90 -17.22 4.88
N ILE A 413 -5.59 -17.24 5.05
CA ILE A 413 -4.91 -18.11 6.00
C ILE A 413 -4.25 -17.22 7.05
N PHE A 414 -4.70 -17.34 8.29
CA PHE A 414 -4.20 -16.60 9.43
C PHE A 414 -3.33 -17.51 10.28
N LYS A 415 -2.21 -17.02 10.79
CA LYS A 415 -1.51 -17.69 11.88
C LYS A 415 -2.35 -17.56 13.16
N ALA A 416 -2.73 -18.69 13.75
CA ALA A 416 -3.60 -18.72 14.92
C ALA A 416 -2.80 -18.53 16.23
N THR A 417 -1.58 -19.06 16.29
CA THR A 417 -0.67 -19.00 17.45
C THR A 417 0.14 -17.70 17.50
N GLU A 418 0.56 -17.26 18.68
CA GLU A 418 1.44 -16.10 18.83
C GLU A 418 2.90 -16.33 18.41
N ALA A 419 3.69 -15.25 18.41
CA ALA A 419 5.08 -15.24 17.95
C ALA A 419 6.02 -16.16 18.77
N ALA A 420 5.67 -16.47 20.02
CA ALA A 420 6.44 -17.37 20.88
C ALA A 420 6.50 -18.82 20.34
N MET A 421 5.57 -19.23 19.47
CA MET A 421 5.56 -20.56 18.85
C MET A 421 6.40 -20.64 17.56
N GLY A 422 7.03 -19.55 17.16
CA GLY A 422 7.74 -19.44 15.88
C GLY A 422 6.80 -19.03 14.75
N GLU A 423 7.14 -19.39 13.52
CA GLU A 423 6.50 -18.90 12.32
C GLU A 423 5.79 -20.00 11.52
N VAL A 424 4.81 -19.60 10.71
CA VAL A 424 4.24 -20.48 9.67
C VAL A 424 4.77 -20.01 8.32
N PHE A 425 5.49 -20.88 7.63
CA PHE A 425 5.97 -20.59 6.28
C PHE A 425 4.91 -21.02 5.26
N PHE A 426 4.43 -20.06 4.46
CA PHE A 426 3.55 -20.30 3.32
C PHE A 426 4.35 -20.31 2.01
N ASP A 427 4.15 -21.34 1.20
CA ASP A 427 4.65 -21.39 -0.18
C ASP A 427 3.49 -21.61 -1.17
N GLY A 428 3.15 -20.54 -1.88
CA GLY A 428 2.17 -20.50 -2.94
C GLY A 428 2.77 -20.64 -4.34
N THR A 429 4.04 -21.01 -4.46
CA THR A 429 4.70 -21.17 -5.77
C THR A 429 3.96 -22.20 -6.63
N GLY A 430 3.64 -21.81 -7.87
CA GLY A 430 2.90 -22.65 -8.80
C GLY A 430 1.38 -22.68 -8.59
N LEU A 431 0.84 -21.98 -7.59
CA LEU A 431 -0.61 -21.82 -7.43
C LEU A 431 -1.20 -21.04 -8.60
N LYS A 432 -2.31 -21.55 -9.14
CA LYS A 432 -3.13 -20.85 -10.12
C LYS A 432 -4.05 -19.88 -9.39
N THR A 433 -3.55 -18.67 -9.16
CA THR A 433 -4.30 -17.60 -8.51
C THR A 433 -5.01 -16.71 -9.52
N VAL A 434 -6.02 -16.00 -9.02
CA VAL A 434 -6.66 -14.89 -9.73
C VAL A 434 -6.20 -13.60 -9.08
N ALA A 435 -5.88 -12.62 -9.92
CA ALA A 435 -5.48 -11.28 -9.50
C ALA A 435 -6.55 -10.66 -8.58
N LEU A 436 -6.13 -10.31 -7.37
CA LEU A 436 -6.93 -9.57 -6.40
C LEU A 436 -6.72 -8.08 -6.58
N GLN A 437 -7.82 -7.34 -6.72
CA GLN A 437 -7.78 -5.89 -6.66
C GLN A 437 -7.46 -5.44 -5.23
N SER A 438 -6.44 -4.59 -5.08
CA SER A 438 -6.17 -3.96 -3.79
C SER A 438 -7.31 -3.04 -3.38
N LYS A 439 -7.83 -3.21 -2.16
CA LYS A 439 -8.83 -2.33 -1.55
C LYS A 439 -8.15 -1.55 -0.43
N SER A 440 -8.21 -0.23 -0.49
CA SER A 440 -7.83 0.60 0.65
C SER A 440 -8.86 0.41 1.76
N ARG A 441 -8.38 -0.03 2.93
CA ARG A 441 -9.17 -0.18 4.16
C ARG A 441 -8.53 0.65 5.26
N LYS A 442 -9.35 1.00 6.23
CA LYS A 442 -8.88 1.56 7.50
C LYS A 442 -8.05 0.51 8.24
N LYS A 443 -7.07 0.97 9.00
CA LYS A 443 -6.05 0.13 9.62
C LYS A 443 -6.04 0.30 11.14
N ILE A 444 -6.05 -0.80 11.88
CA ILE A 444 -6.03 -0.80 13.34
C ILE A 444 -4.86 -1.65 13.85
N GLU A 445 -4.03 -1.11 14.74
CA GLU A 445 -3.09 -1.94 15.49
C GLU A 445 -3.65 -2.21 16.89
N PHE A 446 -3.65 -3.48 17.31
CA PHE A 446 -3.94 -3.88 18.68
C PHE A 446 -2.64 -4.32 19.34
N ILE A 447 -2.30 -3.63 20.43
CA ILE A 447 -1.13 -3.89 21.25
C ILE A 447 -1.62 -4.46 22.58
N GLY A 448 -1.07 -5.60 23.01
CA GLY A 448 -1.52 -6.22 24.25
C GLY A 448 -0.79 -7.49 24.63
N ASP A 449 -1.46 -8.32 25.41
CA ASP A 449 -0.91 -9.54 25.99
C ASP A 449 -1.64 -10.80 25.47
N SER A 450 -1.74 -11.85 26.29
CA SER A 450 -2.39 -13.12 25.98
C SER A 450 -3.85 -12.94 25.54
N ILE A 451 -4.56 -11.95 26.10
CA ILE A 451 -5.94 -11.65 25.72
C ILE A 451 -5.99 -11.20 24.26
N THR A 452 -5.15 -10.23 23.89
CA THR A 452 -5.05 -9.73 22.51
C THR A 452 -4.54 -10.79 21.54
N CYS A 453 -3.71 -11.73 22.01
CA CYS A 453 -3.28 -12.87 21.22
C CYS A 453 -4.44 -13.81 20.85
N GLY A 454 -5.53 -13.88 21.64
CA GLY A 454 -6.54 -14.95 21.55
C GLY A 454 -6.09 -16.24 22.22
N PHE A 455 -5.31 -16.13 23.30
CA PHE A 455 -4.83 -17.28 24.05
C PHE A 455 -5.97 -17.90 24.86
N GLY A 456 -6.11 -19.23 24.78
CA GLY A 456 -7.05 -19.99 25.62
C GLY A 456 -8.53 -19.86 25.24
N ASN A 457 -8.87 -19.24 24.11
CA ASN A 457 -10.25 -18.96 23.73
C ASN A 457 -10.95 -20.12 22.99
N ASP A 458 -10.20 -21.03 22.37
CA ASP A 458 -10.75 -22.02 21.44
C ASP A 458 -10.44 -23.47 21.84
N GLU A 459 -11.44 -24.09 22.49
CA GLU A 459 -11.46 -25.49 22.93
C GLU A 459 -12.02 -26.48 21.89
N SER A 460 -12.13 -26.09 20.62
CA SER A 460 -12.73 -26.95 19.58
C SER A 460 -11.91 -28.20 19.27
N ASP A 461 -10.58 -28.09 19.31
CA ASP A 461 -9.65 -29.21 19.06
C ASP A 461 -9.17 -29.88 20.36
N LYS A 462 -8.80 -29.07 21.37
CA LYS A 462 -8.28 -29.54 22.66
C LYS A 462 -9.02 -28.87 23.81
N LYS A 463 -9.50 -29.66 24.78
CA LYS A 463 -10.15 -29.12 25.97
C LYS A 463 -9.15 -28.46 26.92
N CYS A 464 -9.62 -27.56 27.76
CA CYS A 464 -8.77 -26.95 28.78
C CYS A 464 -8.12 -28.01 29.67
N GLY A 465 -6.83 -27.83 29.96
CA GLY A 465 -6.04 -28.79 30.74
C GLY A 465 -5.48 -29.96 29.93
N GLU A 466 -5.80 -30.06 28.63
CA GLU A 466 -5.20 -31.04 27.72
C GLU A 466 -4.20 -30.38 26.76
N GLY A 467 -3.20 -31.16 26.34
CA GLY A 467 -2.23 -30.74 25.34
C GLY A 467 -1.14 -29.81 25.88
N GLN A 468 -0.56 -29.02 24.99
CA GLN A 468 0.35 -27.94 25.33
C GLN A 468 -0.44 -26.68 25.70
N TRP A 469 0.15 -25.82 26.52
CA TRP A 469 -0.50 -24.61 27.04
C TRP A 469 -1.11 -23.71 25.96
N PHE A 470 -0.57 -23.72 24.74
CA PHE A 470 -1.00 -22.91 23.60
C PHE A 470 -1.96 -23.61 22.63
N ASP A 471 -2.35 -24.87 22.87
CA ASP A 471 -3.19 -25.62 21.92
C ASP A 471 -4.58 -25.00 21.74
N GLN A 472 -5.06 -24.22 22.71
CA GLN A 472 -6.35 -23.51 22.65
C GLN A 472 -6.25 -22.07 22.10
N HIS A 473 -5.10 -21.70 21.53
CA HIS A 473 -4.88 -20.38 20.94
C HIS A 473 -5.61 -20.23 19.60
N ASN A 474 -6.45 -19.21 19.46
CA ASN A 474 -7.00 -18.82 18.16
C ASN A 474 -7.13 -17.30 17.97
N ALA A 475 -6.09 -16.70 17.40
CA ALA A 475 -6.08 -15.29 17.05
C ALA A 475 -7.20 -14.86 16.09
N TYR A 476 -7.79 -15.76 15.29
CA TYR A 476 -8.91 -15.37 14.42
C TYR A 476 -10.12 -14.91 15.24
N TYR A 477 -10.34 -15.50 16.42
CA TYR A 477 -11.44 -15.17 17.30
C TYR A 477 -11.10 -14.17 18.40
N ALA A 478 -9.85 -13.71 18.51
CA ALA A 478 -9.51 -12.64 19.44
C ALA A 478 -10.36 -11.37 19.16
N TYR A 479 -10.65 -10.59 20.20
CA TYR A 479 -11.55 -9.43 20.11
C TYR A 479 -11.12 -8.41 19.03
N GLY A 480 -9.81 -8.16 18.87
CA GLY A 480 -9.29 -7.20 17.89
C GLY A 480 -9.56 -7.62 16.44
N PRO A 481 -9.19 -8.85 16.04
CA PRO A 481 -9.53 -9.41 14.73
C PRO A 481 -11.04 -9.52 14.47
N VAL A 482 -11.84 -9.88 15.48
CA VAL A 482 -13.31 -9.87 15.38
C VAL A 482 -13.84 -8.47 15.08
N LEU A 483 -13.45 -7.49 15.89
CA LEU A 483 -13.81 -6.08 15.69
C LEU A 483 -13.41 -5.56 14.30
N SER A 484 -12.22 -5.92 13.84
CA SER A 484 -11.69 -5.48 12.55
C SER A 484 -12.51 -6.02 11.38
N ARG A 485 -12.96 -7.28 11.46
CA ARG A 485 -13.89 -7.85 10.46
C ARG A 485 -15.25 -7.16 10.49
N MET A 486 -15.78 -6.80 11.67
CA MET A 486 -17.03 -6.04 11.78
C MET A 486 -16.94 -4.64 11.15
N LEU A 487 -15.74 -4.06 11.11
CA LEU A 487 -15.46 -2.72 10.58
C LEU A 487 -14.97 -2.73 9.11
N ASP A 488 -14.74 -3.89 8.49
CA ASP A 488 -14.02 -4.04 7.21
C ASP A 488 -12.65 -3.30 7.23
N ALA A 489 -11.93 -3.45 8.34
CA ALA A 489 -10.62 -2.86 8.58
C ALA A 489 -9.50 -3.92 8.52
N ASP A 490 -8.34 -3.53 8.02
CA ASP A 490 -7.13 -4.33 8.15
C ASP A 490 -6.56 -4.17 9.56
N PHE A 491 -5.90 -5.20 10.08
CA PHE A 491 -5.41 -5.20 11.46
C PHE A 491 -4.00 -5.76 11.61
N LEU A 492 -3.37 -5.35 12.70
CA LEU A 492 -2.08 -5.85 13.17
C LEU A 492 -2.20 -6.19 14.66
N LEU A 493 -1.73 -7.38 15.06
CA LEU A 493 -1.54 -7.72 16.47
C LEU A 493 -0.05 -7.61 16.82
N SER A 494 0.24 -6.73 17.76
CA SER A 494 1.55 -6.58 18.41
C SER A 494 1.40 -7.00 19.86
N SER A 495 1.27 -8.31 20.09
CA SER A 495 0.97 -8.88 21.39
C SER A 495 1.80 -10.12 21.70
N VAL A 496 2.12 -10.30 22.99
CA VAL A 496 2.91 -11.42 23.52
C VAL A 496 2.33 -11.84 24.87
N SER A 497 2.01 -13.12 25.03
CA SER A 497 1.47 -13.65 26.28
C SER A 497 2.45 -13.45 27.43
N GLY A 498 1.90 -13.11 28.60
CA GLY A 498 2.68 -12.86 29.81
C GLY A 498 3.45 -11.53 29.83
N TYR A 499 3.53 -10.79 28.72
CA TYR A 499 4.23 -9.51 28.69
C TYR A 499 3.37 -8.38 29.25
N GLY A 500 4.00 -7.44 29.94
CA GLY A 500 3.36 -6.22 30.42
C GLY A 500 4.02 -4.94 29.90
N MET A 501 3.57 -3.80 30.43
CA MET A 501 4.09 -2.48 30.08
C MET A 501 5.41 -2.15 30.78
N TYR A 502 5.60 -2.60 32.02
CA TYR A 502 6.87 -2.45 32.74
C TYR A 502 7.33 -3.72 33.46
N ARG A 503 6.43 -4.68 33.69
CA ARG A 503 6.76 -6.00 34.21
C ARG A 503 5.82 -7.07 33.67
N ASN A 504 6.29 -8.31 33.66
CA ASN A 504 5.59 -9.45 33.05
C ASN A 504 4.80 -10.24 34.10
N TRP A 505 4.14 -11.33 33.68
CA TRP A 505 3.23 -12.10 34.52
C TRP A 505 3.91 -12.76 35.72
N ASN A 506 5.16 -13.23 35.60
CA ASN A 506 5.90 -13.86 36.69
C ASN A 506 7.39 -13.47 36.70
N SER A 507 7.73 -12.34 36.07
CA SER A 507 9.10 -11.84 35.90
C SER A 507 9.13 -10.32 35.85
N GLU A 508 10.29 -9.75 36.15
CA GLU A 508 10.52 -8.30 36.12
C GLU A 508 11.40 -7.93 34.91
N LYS A 509 11.38 -6.66 34.45
CA LYS A 509 12.11 -6.20 33.25
C LYS A 509 13.60 -6.59 33.20
N ARG A 510 14.27 -6.71 34.36
CA ARG A 510 15.69 -7.11 34.43
C ARG A 510 15.93 -8.60 34.11
N GLU A 511 14.87 -9.40 34.13
CA GLU A 511 14.91 -10.86 33.94
C GLU A 511 14.43 -11.21 32.54
N GLU A 512 13.35 -10.57 32.08
CA GLU A 512 12.75 -10.80 30.77
C GLU A 512 12.33 -9.47 30.13
N ASN A 513 12.33 -9.43 28.80
CA ASN A 513 11.87 -8.26 28.06
C ASN A 513 10.39 -8.00 28.32
N ILE A 514 10.01 -6.73 28.34
CA ILE A 514 8.60 -6.28 28.34
C ILE A 514 8.14 -6.00 26.91
N LEU A 515 6.83 -5.77 26.70
CA LEU A 515 6.32 -5.54 25.34
C LEU A 515 6.98 -4.34 24.63
N PRO A 516 7.18 -3.18 25.27
CA PRO A 516 7.90 -2.07 24.66
C PRO A 516 9.29 -2.42 24.13
N ASP A 517 10.03 -3.31 24.80
CA ASP A 517 11.40 -3.68 24.41
C ASP A 517 11.43 -4.50 23.10
N VAL A 518 10.36 -5.26 22.82
CA VAL A 518 10.28 -6.13 21.63
C VAL A 518 9.44 -5.55 20.49
N TYR A 519 8.67 -4.49 20.74
CA TYR A 519 7.68 -3.94 19.81
C TYR A 519 8.25 -3.64 18.41
N ASP A 520 9.46 -3.08 18.35
CA ASP A 520 10.10 -2.72 17.08
C ASP A 520 10.80 -3.88 16.36
N HIS A 521 10.82 -5.07 16.94
CA HIS A 521 11.39 -6.27 16.32
C HIS A 521 10.33 -6.99 15.48
N LEU A 522 10.68 -7.39 14.25
CA LEU A 522 9.81 -8.11 13.33
C LEU A 522 9.19 -9.36 13.99
N TYR A 523 10.00 -10.06 14.78
CA TYR A 523 9.67 -11.30 15.47
C TYR A 523 9.15 -11.13 16.91
N LEU A 524 8.96 -9.90 17.38
CA LEU A 524 8.60 -9.60 18.78
C LEU A 524 9.55 -10.26 19.81
N ARG A 525 10.83 -10.36 19.47
CA ARG A 525 11.89 -10.87 20.35
C ARG A 525 13.20 -10.15 20.07
N THR A 526 13.97 -9.86 21.11
CA THR A 526 15.26 -9.16 20.99
C THR A 526 16.39 -10.07 20.50
N SER A 527 16.21 -11.40 20.59
CA SER A 527 17.17 -12.38 20.09
C SER A 527 17.33 -12.34 18.56
N GLU A 528 16.39 -11.72 17.84
CA GLU A 528 16.44 -11.54 16.39
C GLU A 528 16.54 -10.04 16.03
N PRO A 529 17.55 -9.62 15.25
CA PRO A 529 17.82 -8.21 15.01
C PRO A 529 16.86 -7.56 14.00
N ALA A 530 16.13 -8.34 13.21
CA ALA A 530 15.25 -7.83 12.16
C ALA A 530 14.18 -6.88 12.75
N LYS A 531 14.09 -5.67 12.17
CA LYS A 531 13.15 -4.63 12.62
C LYS A 531 11.84 -4.68 11.86
N PHE A 532 10.75 -4.39 12.55
CA PHE A 532 9.46 -4.19 11.92
C PHE A 532 9.37 -2.77 11.39
N GLY A 533 9.08 -2.63 10.10
CA GLY A 533 8.93 -1.34 9.44
C GLY A 533 7.76 -0.50 9.97
N ASN A 534 7.56 0.66 9.35
CA ASN A 534 6.49 1.60 9.66
C ASN A 534 5.42 1.69 8.55
N ASP A 535 5.43 0.77 7.58
CA ASP A 535 4.55 0.82 6.40
C ASP A 535 3.06 0.64 6.72
N PHE A 536 2.71 0.07 7.88
CA PHE A 536 1.31 -0.17 8.23
C PHE A 536 0.52 1.14 8.43
N GLN A 537 1.10 2.16 9.09
CA GLN A 537 0.44 3.46 9.39
C GLN A 537 -1.04 3.31 9.81
N PRO A 538 -1.32 2.76 11.01
CA PRO A 538 -2.69 2.56 11.49
C PRO A 538 -3.43 3.88 11.73
N ASP A 539 -4.71 3.93 11.37
CA ASP A 539 -5.60 5.03 11.74
C ASP A 539 -5.80 5.07 13.27
N VAL A 540 -5.84 3.90 13.91
CA VAL A 540 -6.01 3.75 15.37
C VAL A 540 -5.04 2.71 15.92
N VAL A 541 -4.35 3.06 17.01
CA VAL A 541 -3.60 2.14 17.86
C VAL A 541 -4.38 1.94 19.16
N SER A 542 -4.73 0.69 19.47
CA SER A 542 -5.39 0.29 20.70
C SER A 542 -4.42 -0.44 21.62
N ILE A 543 -4.26 0.01 22.86
CA ILE A 543 -3.33 -0.60 23.82
C ILE A 543 -4.11 -1.20 24.99
N CYS A 544 -4.04 -2.52 25.15
CA CYS A 544 -4.66 -3.30 26.22
C CYS A 544 -3.58 -4.02 27.03
N LEU A 545 -2.85 -3.26 27.85
CA LEU A 545 -1.79 -3.76 28.72
C LEU A 545 -2.04 -3.35 30.17
N GLY A 546 -1.64 -4.21 31.09
CA GLY A 546 -1.80 -4.01 32.53
C GLY A 546 -2.21 -5.28 33.28
N THR A 547 -2.72 -6.29 32.58
CA THR A 547 -3.11 -7.59 33.18
C THR A 547 -1.93 -8.22 33.90
N ASN A 548 -0.80 -8.37 33.18
CA ASN A 548 0.40 -9.01 33.70
C ASN A 548 1.13 -8.13 34.71
N ASP A 549 1.09 -6.81 34.50
CA ASP A 549 1.65 -5.83 35.43
C ASP A 549 0.93 -5.84 36.78
N LEU A 550 -0.36 -6.20 36.86
CA LEU A 550 -1.13 -6.23 38.11
C LEU A 550 -1.36 -7.65 38.67
N SER A 551 -0.81 -8.67 37.99
CA SER A 551 -0.88 -10.06 38.43
C SER A 551 -0.05 -10.30 39.71
N ASP A 552 -0.42 -11.31 40.49
CA ASP A 552 0.42 -11.85 41.58
C ASP A 552 1.39 -12.94 41.09
N GLY A 553 1.36 -13.25 39.79
CA GLY A 553 2.14 -14.34 39.19
C GLY A 553 1.62 -15.71 39.59
N ASP A 554 2.54 -16.64 39.81
CA ASP A 554 2.22 -18.03 40.19
C ASP A 554 1.93 -18.22 41.69
N GLY A 555 2.03 -17.15 42.50
CA GLY A 555 1.89 -17.18 43.95
C GLY A 555 3.03 -17.89 44.70
N LYS A 556 4.09 -18.30 44.00
CA LYS A 556 5.27 -18.98 44.56
C LYS A 556 6.50 -18.09 44.54
N LYS A 557 6.73 -17.38 43.43
CA LYS A 557 7.83 -16.44 43.30
C LYS A 557 7.47 -15.13 44.00
N GLU A 558 8.32 -14.66 44.89
CA GLU A 558 8.18 -13.33 45.48
C GLU A 558 8.34 -12.26 44.39
N ARG A 559 7.37 -11.34 44.32
CA ARG A 559 7.33 -10.27 43.33
C ARG A 559 7.53 -8.91 43.99
N LEU A 560 8.15 -7.99 43.26
CA LEU A 560 8.22 -6.61 43.73
C LEU A 560 6.81 -6.01 43.80
N PRO A 561 6.53 -5.08 44.73
CA PRO A 561 5.26 -4.36 44.74
C PRO A 561 5.01 -3.63 43.41
N PHE A 562 3.74 -3.53 43.01
CA PHE A 562 3.36 -2.75 41.84
C PHE A 562 3.85 -1.30 41.98
N ASN A 563 4.51 -0.78 40.95
CA ASN A 563 5.04 0.59 40.95
C ASN A 563 4.31 1.42 39.89
N LYS A 564 3.33 2.18 40.36
CA LYS A 564 2.53 3.09 39.53
C LYS A 564 3.37 4.05 38.69
N TYR A 565 4.40 4.67 39.27
CA TYR A 565 5.22 5.66 38.55
C TYR A 565 6.01 5.03 37.39
N LYS A 566 6.52 3.81 37.57
CA LYS A 566 7.18 3.06 36.49
C LYS A 566 6.20 2.64 35.41
N PHE A 567 5.01 2.16 35.79
CA PHE A 567 3.96 1.80 34.84
C PHE A 567 3.57 3.00 33.97
N VAL A 568 3.21 4.13 34.60
CA VAL A 568 2.79 5.36 33.92
C VAL A 568 3.92 5.92 33.04
N GLY A 569 5.15 6.01 33.56
CA GLY A 569 6.31 6.49 32.82
C GLY A 569 6.61 5.66 31.56
N ASN A 570 6.65 4.34 31.67
CA ASN A 570 6.84 3.45 30.53
C ASN A 570 5.72 3.60 29.49
N TYR A 571 4.47 3.74 29.94
CA TYR A 571 3.34 3.91 29.03
C TYR A 571 3.46 5.21 28.22
N ILE A 572 3.87 6.31 28.86
CA ILE A 572 4.11 7.59 28.20
C ILE A 572 5.23 7.46 27.16
N GLU A 573 6.37 6.89 27.52
CA GLU A 573 7.50 6.67 26.60
C GLU A 573 7.10 5.79 25.40
N PHE A 574 6.28 4.77 25.66
CA PHE A 574 5.82 3.87 24.62
C PHE A 574 4.85 4.54 23.65
N ILE A 575 3.90 5.37 24.14
CA ILE A 575 3.02 6.18 23.29
C ILE A 575 3.83 7.18 22.47
N GLN A 576 4.86 7.81 23.04
CA GLN A 576 5.76 8.67 22.27
C GLN A 576 6.50 7.90 21.18
N ASN A 577 6.90 6.64 21.42
CA ASN A 577 7.46 5.78 20.38
C ASN A 577 6.45 5.50 19.26
N ILE A 578 5.20 5.22 19.64
CA ILE A 578 4.10 5.02 18.68
C ILE A 578 3.89 6.26 17.82
N TYR A 579 3.82 7.47 18.40
CA TYR A 579 3.68 8.70 17.60
C TYR A 579 4.91 9.01 16.73
N ARG A 580 6.11 8.61 17.14
CA ARG A 580 7.30 8.69 16.26
C ARG A 580 7.17 7.75 15.06
N LYS A 581 6.58 6.57 15.26
CA LYS A 581 6.40 5.55 14.22
C LYS A 581 5.20 5.83 13.30
N TYR A 582 4.11 6.33 13.89
CA TYR A 582 2.81 6.58 13.29
C TYR A 582 2.31 7.99 13.67
N PRO A 583 2.84 9.05 13.02
CA PRO A 583 2.57 10.44 13.42
C PRO A 583 1.12 10.90 13.32
N ASN A 584 0.29 10.19 12.54
CA ASN A 584 -1.11 10.55 12.30
C ASN A 584 -2.10 9.62 13.04
N THR A 585 -1.60 8.66 13.82
CA THR A 585 -2.49 7.68 14.47
C THR A 585 -3.22 8.29 15.66
N ARG A 586 -4.42 7.77 15.94
CA ARG A 586 -5.12 7.99 17.22
C ARG A 586 -4.76 6.87 18.19
N VAL A 587 -4.43 7.21 19.43
CA VAL A 587 -4.21 6.22 20.49
C VAL A 587 -5.45 6.06 21.37
N VAL A 588 -5.85 4.82 21.60
CA VAL A 588 -6.93 4.41 22.49
C VAL A 588 -6.38 3.45 23.55
N LEU A 589 -6.62 3.75 24.82
CA LEU A 589 -6.20 2.93 25.94
C LEU A 589 -7.37 2.10 26.45
N LEU A 590 -7.11 0.82 26.74
CA LEU A 590 -8.08 -0.12 27.27
C LEU A 590 -7.63 -0.59 28.65
N ASN A 591 -8.58 -0.76 29.58
CA ASN A 591 -8.31 -1.59 30.76
C ASN A 591 -8.31 -3.08 30.35
N SER A 592 -7.84 -3.93 31.26
CA SER A 592 -7.96 -5.37 31.07
C SER A 592 -9.34 -5.86 31.52
N PRO A 593 -10.01 -6.72 30.75
CA PRO A 593 -11.29 -7.30 31.16
C PRO A 593 -11.14 -8.32 32.32
N MET A 594 -9.92 -8.81 32.57
CA MET A 594 -9.59 -9.82 33.59
C MET A 594 -9.01 -9.23 34.88
N VAL A 595 -8.88 -7.90 34.97
CA VAL A 595 -8.43 -7.23 36.19
C VAL A 595 -9.66 -6.71 36.94
N HIS A 596 -9.79 -7.09 38.21
CA HIS A 596 -11.00 -6.87 39.00
C HIS A 596 -10.81 -5.91 40.18
N GLY A 597 -11.89 -5.26 40.59
CA GLY A 597 -11.99 -4.54 41.86
C GLY A 597 -10.93 -3.45 42.04
N GLU A 598 -10.25 -3.42 43.18
CA GLU A 598 -9.25 -2.38 43.49
C GLU A 598 -8.08 -2.37 42.50
N ARG A 599 -7.70 -3.51 41.92
CA ARG A 599 -6.64 -3.55 40.90
C ARG A 599 -7.08 -2.86 39.62
N ASN A 600 -8.35 -3.02 39.23
CA ASN A 600 -8.89 -2.37 38.03
C ASN A 600 -9.00 -0.86 38.22
N LYS A 601 -9.37 -0.42 39.44
CA LYS A 601 -9.33 1.01 39.81
C LYS A 601 -7.91 1.57 39.70
N ILE A 602 -6.92 0.88 40.26
CA ILE A 602 -5.50 1.27 40.13
C ILE A 602 -5.09 1.37 38.66
N LEU A 603 -5.46 0.39 37.82
CA LEU A 603 -5.16 0.41 36.39
C LEU A 603 -5.77 1.64 35.72
N LEU A 604 -7.06 1.89 35.92
CA LEU A 604 -7.77 3.03 35.33
C LEU A 604 -7.21 4.37 35.80
N ASP A 605 -6.80 4.49 37.06
CA ASP A 605 -6.13 5.68 37.58
C ASP A 605 -4.78 5.91 36.88
N CYS A 606 -3.99 4.85 36.67
CA CYS A 606 -2.75 4.94 35.92
C CYS A 606 -2.99 5.36 34.46
N LEU A 607 -3.96 4.76 33.77
CA LEU A 607 -4.30 5.12 32.39
C LEU A 607 -4.81 6.57 32.29
N SER A 608 -5.53 7.05 33.29
CA SER A 608 -5.97 8.44 33.37
C SER A 608 -4.80 9.41 33.52
N GLU A 609 -3.81 9.08 34.35
CA GLU A 609 -2.57 9.88 34.44
C GLU A 609 -1.77 9.90 33.13
N VAL A 610 -1.73 8.77 32.41
CA VAL A 610 -1.12 8.71 31.07
C VAL A 610 -1.88 9.63 30.11
N LYS A 611 -3.21 9.56 30.06
CA LYS A 611 -4.04 10.46 29.24
C LYS A 611 -3.81 11.94 29.59
N ASP A 612 -3.75 12.26 30.88
CA ASP A 612 -3.55 13.62 31.37
C ASP A 612 -2.19 14.21 31.00
N PHE A 613 -1.16 13.37 30.89
CA PHE A 613 0.16 13.80 30.39
C PHE A 613 0.07 14.37 28.97
N PHE A 614 -0.75 13.78 28.09
CA PHE A 614 -0.92 14.21 26.69
C PHE A 614 -2.04 15.24 26.47
N LYS A 615 -2.70 15.75 27.52
CA LYS A 615 -3.88 16.63 27.36
C LYS A 615 -3.62 17.94 26.59
N ASN A 616 -2.38 18.41 26.59
CA ASN A 616 -1.95 19.63 25.91
C ASN A 616 -1.24 19.35 24.57
N ASP A 617 -1.20 18.09 24.13
CA ASP A 617 -0.69 17.74 22.81
C ASP A 617 -1.67 18.24 21.74
N THR A 618 -1.20 19.19 20.92
CA THR A 618 -1.98 19.78 19.83
C THR A 618 -1.66 19.15 18.47
N LYS A 619 -0.67 18.26 18.41
CA LYS A 619 -0.24 17.59 17.19
C LYS A 619 -1.08 16.34 16.91
N HIS A 620 -1.47 15.62 17.96
CA HIS A 620 -2.20 14.35 17.85
C HIS A 620 -3.64 14.46 18.34
N ALA A 621 -4.49 13.52 17.93
CA ALA A 621 -5.85 13.44 18.45
C ALA A 621 -5.83 13.14 19.97
N PRO A 622 -6.79 13.68 20.76
CA PRO A 622 -6.87 13.38 22.19
C PRO A 622 -6.96 11.88 22.46
N ILE A 623 -6.18 11.40 23.43
CA ILE A 623 -6.20 10.00 23.87
C ILE A 623 -7.53 9.69 24.54
N GLU A 624 -8.13 8.56 24.15
CA GLU A 624 -9.37 8.06 24.74
C GLU A 624 -9.10 6.83 25.60
N ILE A 625 -9.87 6.67 26.67
CA ILE A 625 -9.87 5.45 27.49
C ILE A 625 -11.22 4.78 27.31
N LEU A 626 -11.24 3.58 26.75
CA LEU A 626 -12.45 2.75 26.68
C LEU A 626 -12.34 1.64 27.72
N LYS A 627 -13.48 1.32 28.35
CA LYS A 627 -13.52 0.38 29.46
C LYS A 627 -14.27 -0.87 29.05
N PHE A 628 -13.59 -2.01 29.12
CA PHE A 628 -14.26 -3.30 29.14
C PHE A 628 -14.96 -3.49 30.49
N GLN A 629 -16.13 -4.11 30.40
CA GLN A 629 -16.76 -4.70 31.58
C GLN A 629 -15.88 -5.82 32.13
N GLU A 630 -15.80 -5.90 33.46
CA GLU A 630 -15.09 -6.99 34.13
C GLU A 630 -15.76 -8.33 33.79
N MET A 631 -14.96 -9.32 33.41
CA MET A 631 -15.45 -10.66 33.06
C MET A 631 -14.68 -11.74 33.82
N GLN A 632 -15.41 -12.78 34.24
CA GLN A 632 -14.78 -14.04 34.65
C GLN A 632 -14.45 -14.83 33.39
N SER A 633 -13.25 -15.41 33.31
CA SER A 633 -12.84 -16.17 32.15
C SER A 633 -13.69 -17.44 31.98
N GLU A 634 -14.27 -17.61 30.79
CA GLU A 634 -15.02 -18.81 30.41
C GLU A 634 -14.21 -19.75 29.49
N GLY A 635 -13.06 -19.31 28.98
CA GLY A 635 -12.10 -20.15 28.27
C GLY A 635 -11.08 -20.80 29.22
N CYS A 636 -9.90 -21.16 28.68
CA CYS A 636 -8.83 -21.81 29.44
C CYS A 636 -8.05 -20.82 30.32
N GLY A 637 -8.74 -20.28 31.33
CA GLY A 637 -8.25 -19.22 32.21
C GLY A 637 -8.19 -17.84 31.54
N HIS A 638 -8.74 -17.69 30.34
CA HIS A 638 -8.78 -16.48 29.51
C HIS A 638 -10.19 -16.33 28.88
N PRO A 639 -10.50 -15.23 28.17
CA PRO A 639 -11.79 -15.09 27.50
C PRO A 639 -12.07 -16.25 26.54
N SER A 640 -13.32 -16.70 26.48
CA SER A 640 -13.80 -17.62 25.43
C SER A 640 -14.00 -16.90 24.09
N ILE A 641 -14.26 -17.64 23.01
CA ILE A 641 -14.65 -17.06 21.70
C ILE A 641 -15.85 -16.12 21.85
N GLU A 642 -16.85 -16.51 22.65
CA GLU A 642 -18.04 -15.70 22.90
C GLU A 642 -17.70 -14.41 23.64
N GLN A 643 -16.83 -14.46 24.64
CA GLN A 643 -16.40 -13.29 25.40
C GLN A 643 -15.52 -12.36 24.56
N ASP A 644 -14.66 -12.89 23.68
CA ASP A 644 -13.92 -12.07 22.70
C ASP A 644 -14.89 -11.32 21.75
N GLN A 645 -16.01 -11.94 21.36
CA GLN A 645 -17.06 -11.25 20.58
C GLN A 645 -17.74 -10.15 21.39
N GLU A 646 -18.09 -10.40 22.65
CA GLU A 646 -18.67 -9.37 23.54
C GLU A 646 -17.72 -8.18 23.74
N MET A 647 -16.42 -8.44 23.85
CA MET A 647 -15.40 -7.40 23.88
C MET A 647 -15.38 -6.59 22.59
N ALA A 648 -15.43 -7.25 21.43
CA ALA A 648 -15.49 -6.56 20.14
C ALA A 648 -16.75 -5.68 20.02
N ASP A 649 -17.90 -6.18 20.48
CA ASP A 649 -19.17 -5.44 20.48
C ASP A 649 -19.12 -4.18 21.35
N GLN A 650 -18.45 -4.24 22.50
CA GLN A 650 -18.23 -3.06 23.37
C GLN A 650 -17.39 -1.98 22.69
N LEU A 651 -16.42 -2.35 21.85
CA LEU A 651 -15.53 -1.41 21.16
C LEU A 651 -16.12 -0.87 19.85
N TYR A 652 -16.95 -1.66 19.15
CA TYR A 652 -17.49 -1.34 17.83
C TYR A 652 -18.05 0.08 17.66
N PRO A 653 -18.97 0.60 18.52
CA PRO A 653 -19.54 1.93 18.31
C PRO A 653 -18.51 3.06 18.37
N PHE A 654 -17.44 2.90 19.16
CA PHE A 654 -16.39 3.90 19.29
C PHE A 654 -15.44 3.86 18.10
N PHE A 655 -14.95 2.67 17.75
CA PHE A 655 -14.01 2.50 16.64
C PHE A 655 -14.64 2.85 15.29
N LYS A 656 -15.91 2.50 15.08
CA LYS A 656 -16.67 2.98 13.91
C LYS A 656 -16.67 4.50 13.80
N THR A 657 -16.78 5.20 14.92
CA THR A 657 -16.74 6.67 14.95
C THR A 657 -15.34 7.20 14.66
N PHE A 658 -14.30 6.56 15.20
CA PHE A 658 -12.91 6.98 14.99
C PHE A 658 -12.45 6.80 13.53
N LEU A 659 -12.92 5.74 12.87
CA LEU A 659 -12.52 5.40 11.50
C LEU A 659 -13.31 6.14 10.40
N ASN A 660 -14.51 6.65 10.71
CA ASN A 660 -15.35 7.38 9.75
C ASN A 660 -15.07 8.90 9.70
N ARG A 661 -14.10 9.39 10.47
CA ARG A 661 -13.76 10.83 10.54
C ARG A 661 -12.63 11.21 9.60
#